data_AF-A0A535HMY1-F1
#
_entry.id   AF-A0A535HMY1-F1
#
_cell.length_a   1.000
_cell.length_b   1.000
_cell.length_c   1.000
_cell.angle_alpha   90.00
_cell.angle_beta   90.00
_cell.angle_gamma   90.00
#
_symmetry.space_group_name_H-M   'P 1'
#
loop_
_entity.id
_entity.type
_entity.pdbx_description
1 polymer ?
#
loop_
_entity_poly.entity_id
_entity_poly.type
_entity_poly.pdbx_seq_one_letter_code
_entity_poly.pdbx_strand_id
1 'polypeptide(L)'
;MRLARLHLSVRLLLAAAVAGSLIPLAPILRGSASVVPWGTVLVAGSDWAGADAALGDTNVYSNGNGNQDQATTYGLAYECVEIAQRWMALRYGEQHIWPIAFAYQMYDAAPSLTVPLTQLPNGGTSPPQSGDLVIFDRSGASGTGHVAVVAATGPGYVDLVEQNWDNSNPVGRARLPLSGTYMPVRSGLPIRGWLRGPSSYSPPPLRAHILLDGSTVAPPPGLTPGSGTTPPATLKRSLSARTPVAPPDPIPSTTTSSSTSSGHAAPPPPTTPPGAQPAEVLGFIQANEVASGAWSADLHLDRLTTIAYSGINLNPDGSLSTGDAGYAVWQSGQMTSVINAAHSAGDRVLVTAKAYNDGLIHALTDGAATRQALVTALLQEVAGRGADGVDIDFEGVDPATSSGLTALVGDLQYRLRTALPYQSMLVVDTYATAAAGGTMFDISGLHPYVDAFDVMAYDDSTEASSHAGPVAPLRGDSGAVAQAVAAYLAKVPAAQVILGVPYYGYKWSTNGNGAQAVVSCCANIDTYNDVLSDLGCAQQPSLSYDAVAQVPWAWWNSPAGGDPCGGNYNSYREVYYENAQSLGCKYDVVNAQGLAGIGIWALGYDSGHQELWDAISQKLGTPRGAAGNCAAPPPTTTGGAGYWMVASDGGIFSFGSAHFYGSMGGKRLNAPILAMAPTATRHGYWLVASDGGIFSFGDGQFYGSTGNIQLNQPVMSMSPTPSGRGYWLVASDGGIFSFGDAQFFGSTGNVHLNQPVVGMLPTPSGHGYWMVASDGGVFAFGDAPFYGSMGAHPLNSPIVAMAATRTGHGYWMVASDGGIFAFGDARFYGSMGGHSLVRPVVAMAATPSGAGYWMVASDGGLFSFGDAPFDGSMGGQHLVAPIVSIAAAG
;
A
#
# COMPACT_ATOMS: atom_id res chain seq x y z
N MET A 1 51.06 -37.95 -50.41
CA MET A 1 52.06 -38.40 -49.41
C MET A 1 52.52 -37.15 -48.64
N ARG A 2 52.42 -37.11 -47.30
CA ARG A 2 53.53 -37.27 -46.33
C ARG A 2 54.80 -36.44 -46.70
N LEU A 3 55.37 -35.60 -45.83
CA LEU A 3 55.04 -35.22 -44.44
C LEU A 3 55.72 -33.85 -44.10
N ALA A 4 55.39 -33.22 -42.96
CA ALA A 4 55.69 -31.81 -42.67
C ALA A 4 57.06 -31.52 -41.97
N ARG A 5 57.55 -30.27 -42.11
CA ARG A 5 58.62 -29.53 -41.36
C ARG A 5 58.77 -28.12 -41.98
N LEU A 6 59.15 -27.01 -41.32
CA LEU A 6 59.22 -26.64 -39.89
C LEU A 6 59.43 -25.09 -39.74
N HIS A 7 58.97 -24.49 -38.62
CA HIS A 7 59.38 -23.22 -37.98
C HIS A 7 59.27 -21.80 -38.65
N LEU A 8 58.44 -20.96 -37.98
CA LEU A 8 58.67 -19.59 -37.45
C LEU A 8 58.87 -18.31 -38.33
N SER A 9 57.95 -17.35 -38.08
CA SER A 9 58.16 -15.91 -37.82
C SER A 9 58.21 -14.82 -38.93
N VAL A 10 57.65 -13.66 -38.55
CA VAL A 10 57.74 -12.27 -39.10
C VAL A 10 56.97 -11.86 -40.39
N ARG A 11 55.72 -11.42 -40.16
CA ARG A 11 55.04 -10.16 -40.59
C ARG A 11 55.59 -9.24 -41.73
N LEU A 12 54.62 -8.65 -42.49
CA LEU A 12 54.65 -7.48 -43.41
C LEU A 12 55.36 -7.72 -44.78
N LEU A 13 54.98 -7.12 -45.93
CA LEU A 13 53.92 -6.14 -46.29
C LEU A 13 53.63 -6.18 -47.82
N LEU A 14 52.38 -5.94 -48.28
CA LEU A 14 52.00 -5.16 -49.51
C LEU A 14 50.46 -4.97 -49.62
N ALA A 15 49.96 -4.13 -50.55
CA ALA A 15 48.52 -3.83 -50.82
C ALA A 15 48.34 -3.39 -52.30
N ALA A 16 47.19 -3.02 -52.90
CA ALA A 16 45.78 -2.73 -52.52
C ALA A 16 44.85 -3.00 -53.76
N ALA A 17 43.59 -2.56 -53.99
CA ALA A 17 42.63 -1.66 -53.30
C ALA A 17 41.15 -1.83 -53.83
N VAL A 18 40.16 -1.39 -53.02
CA VAL A 18 38.89 -0.67 -53.37
C VAL A 18 37.88 -1.18 -54.45
N ALA A 19 36.62 -1.36 -53.98
CA ALA A 19 35.29 -1.22 -54.64
C ALA A 19 34.77 -2.19 -55.73
N GLY A 20 33.44 -2.41 -55.72
CA GLY A 20 32.66 -3.08 -56.77
C GLY A 20 31.33 -3.70 -56.28
N SER A 21 30.19 -3.02 -56.44
CA SER A 21 28.88 -3.47 -55.91
C SER A 21 28.14 -4.45 -56.84
N LEU A 22 27.55 -5.52 -56.28
CA LEU A 22 26.51 -6.33 -56.92
C LEU A 22 25.58 -6.95 -55.87
N ILE A 23 24.26 -6.92 -56.12
CA ILE A 23 23.23 -7.52 -55.27
C ILE A 23 22.62 -8.74 -55.98
N PRO A 24 22.73 -9.97 -55.45
CA PRO A 24 21.95 -11.12 -55.88
C PRO A 24 20.70 -11.30 -54.98
N LEU A 25 19.57 -11.70 -55.57
CA LEU A 25 18.37 -12.07 -54.81
C LEU A 25 18.61 -13.38 -54.05
N ALA A 26 18.23 -13.43 -52.77
CA ALA A 26 18.07 -14.67 -52.02
C ALA A 26 16.66 -15.27 -52.27
N PRO A 27 16.48 -16.61 -52.22
CA PRO A 27 15.21 -17.25 -52.54
C PRO A 27 14.17 -17.10 -51.41
N ILE A 28 12.89 -17.02 -51.79
CA ILE A 28 11.78 -17.11 -50.84
C ILE A 28 11.65 -18.55 -50.36
N LEU A 29 12.24 -18.83 -49.19
CA LEU A 29 11.94 -20.04 -48.43
C LEU A 29 10.49 -19.97 -47.93
N ARG A 30 9.61 -20.80 -48.51
CA ARG A 30 8.32 -21.09 -47.89
C ARG A 30 8.56 -21.95 -46.65
N GLY A 31 8.68 -21.30 -45.49
CA GLY A 31 8.63 -22.00 -44.21
C GLY A 31 7.27 -22.70 -44.06
N SER A 32 7.29 -23.95 -43.59
CA SER A 32 6.06 -24.65 -43.19
C SER A 32 5.42 -23.89 -42.04
N ALA A 33 4.15 -23.50 -42.18
CA ALA A 33 3.43 -22.86 -41.08
C ALA A 33 3.34 -23.83 -39.89
N SER A 34 3.87 -23.42 -38.74
CA SER A 34 3.76 -24.15 -37.48
C SER A 34 2.32 -24.10 -36.97
N VAL A 35 1.83 -25.22 -36.42
CA VAL A 35 0.53 -25.26 -35.73
C VAL A 35 0.61 -24.35 -34.50
N VAL A 36 -0.28 -23.36 -34.42
CA VAL A 36 -0.41 -22.46 -33.27
C VAL A 36 -1.31 -23.13 -32.22
N PRO A 37 -0.92 -23.18 -30.92
CA PRO A 37 -1.75 -23.73 -29.88
C PRO A 37 -3.08 -22.98 -29.68
N TRP A 38 -4.12 -23.71 -29.31
CA TRP A 38 -5.40 -23.12 -28.89
C TRP A 38 -5.20 -22.23 -27.65
N GLY A 39 -5.80 -21.04 -27.64
CA GLY A 39 -5.64 -20.04 -26.58
C GLY A 39 -4.45 -19.07 -26.74
N THR A 40 -3.61 -19.18 -27.78
CA THR A 40 -2.49 -18.23 -27.98
C THR A 40 -2.97 -16.82 -28.34
N VAL A 41 -2.85 -15.88 -27.39
CA VAL A 41 -3.04 -14.44 -27.63
C VAL A 41 -1.87 -13.88 -28.44
N LEU A 42 -2.16 -13.10 -29.50
CA LEU A 42 -1.13 -12.36 -30.24
C LEU A 42 -0.97 -10.96 -29.66
N VAL A 43 0.17 -10.71 -29.02
CA VAL A 43 0.53 -9.42 -28.41
C VAL A 43 0.88 -8.39 -29.49
N ALA A 44 0.52 -7.12 -29.26
CA ALA A 44 0.95 -5.98 -30.06
C ALA A 44 2.48 -5.89 -30.10
N GLY A 45 3.05 -5.62 -31.28
CA GLY A 45 4.51 -5.60 -31.48
C GLY A 45 5.14 -6.94 -31.91
N SER A 46 4.37 -8.02 -32.01
CA SER A 46 4.81 -9.22 -32.74
C SER A 46 5.06 -8.90 -34.23
N ASP A 47 6.03 -9.57 -34.86
CA ASP A 47 6.47 -9.37 -36.26
C ASP A 47 5.32 -9.42 -37.29
N TRP A 48 4.20 -10.03 -36.93
CA TRP A 48 3.05 -10.25 -37.79
C TRP A 48 2.03 -9.10 -37.68
N ALA A 49 1.93 -8.44 -36.52
CA ALA A 49 0.93 -7.42 -36.22
C ALA A 49 1.25 -6.05 -36.83
N GLY A 50 2.46 -5.53 -36.63
CA GLY A 50 2.83 -4.16 -37.02
C GLY A 50 2.27 -3.08 -36.07
N ALA A 51 2.56 -1.81 -36.36
CA ALA A 51 2.33 -0.69 -35.44
C ALA A 51 0.85 -0.26 -35.28
N ASP A 52 -0.01 -0.58 -36.26
CA ASP A 52 -1.38 -0.06 -36.34
C ASP A 52 -2.44 -0.93 -35.63
N ALA A 53 -2.04 -1.84 -34.73
CA ALA A 53 -2.92 -2.78 -34.02
C ALA A 53 -3.77 -2.14 -32.89
N ALA A 54 -4.18 -0.87 -33.06
CA ALA A 54 -4.85 -0.06 -32.04
C ALA A 54 -6.38 -0.28 -31.96
N LEU A 55 -6.81 -1.54 -31.99
CA LEU A 55 -8.21 -1.97 -31.92
C LEU A 55 -8.32 -3.11 -30.90
N GLY A 56 -8.80 -2.77 -29.69
CA GLY A 56 -8.77 -3.68 -28.55
C GLY A 56 -9.70 -4.89 -28.65
N ASP A 57 -9.26 -5.98 -28.01
CA ASP A 57 -10.08 -7.08 -27.48
C ASP A 57 -11.00 -7.87 -28.41
N THR A 58 -10.65 -8.05 -29.69
CA THR A 58 -11.16 -9.20 -30.46
C THR A 58 -10.08 -10.01 -31.14
N ASN A 59 -9.83 -11.21 -30.62
CA ASN A 59 -9.41 -12.38 -31.38
C ASN A 59 -9.85 -13.66 -30.67
N VAL A 60 -10.14 -14.70 -31.45
CA VAL A 60 -10.64 -16.01 -31.02
C VAL A 60 -10.04 -17.07 -31.93
N TYR A 61 -9.81 -18.29 -31.44
CA TYR A 61 -9.47 -19.42 -32.30
C TYR A 61 -10.38 -20.61 -32.08
N SER A 62 -10.97 -21.14 -33.16
CA SER A 62 -11.38 -22.54 -33.15
C SER A 62 -10.13 -23.45 -33.22
N ASN A 63 -10.30 -24.70 -32.84
CA ASN A 63 -9.23 -25.69 -32.67
C ASN A 63 -8.59 -26.21 -33.99
N GLY A 64 -8.88 -25.60 -35.14
CA GLY A 64 -8.25 -25.90 -36.43
C GLY A 64 -8.51 -27.30 -37.00
N ASN A 65 -9.33 -28.13 -36.35
CA ASN A 65 -9.54 -29.53 -36.73
C ASN A 65 -10.93 -29.82 -37.33
N GLY A 66 -11.77 -28.80 -37.48
CA GLY A 66 -13.08 -28.89 -38.14
C GLY A 66 -14.22 -29.44 -37.29
N ASN A 67 -13.95 -29.85 -36.03
CA ASN A 67 -15.01 -30.17 -35.09
C ASN A 67 -15.58 -28.87 -34.49
N GLN A 68 -16.84 -28.61 -34.82
CA GLN A 68 -17.55 -27.34 -34.56
C GLN A 68 -17.63 -27.01 -33.07
N ASP A 69 -17.23 -25.81 -32.69
CA ASP A 69 -17.43 -25.29 -31.34
C ASP A 69 -18.89 -24.83 -31.17
N GLN A 70 -19.70 -25.71 -30.58
CA GLN A 70 -21.11 -25.45 -30.26
C GLN A 70 -21.31 -25.12 -28.76
N ALA A 71 -20.26 -24.72 -28.02
CA ALA A 71 -20.23 -24.78 -26.57
C ALA A 71 -20.43 -23.43 -25.81
N THR A 72 -20.81 -22.33 -26.48
CA THR A 72 -21.13 -21.04 -25.81
C THR A 72 -22.23 -20.23 -26.52
N THR A 73 -22.71 -19.18 -25.86
CA THR A 73 -23.71 -18.18 -26.33
C THR A 73 -23.32 -17.39 -27.60
N TYR A 74 -22.21 -17.72 -28.25
CA TYR A 74 -21.77 -17.09 -29.52
C TYR A 74 -21.29 -18.13 -30.56
N GLY A 75 -21.26 -19.42 -30.21
CA GLY A 75 -20.75 -20.48 -31.08
C GLY A 75 -21.69 -20.78 -32.26
N LEU A 76 -21.21 -20.51 -33.48
CA LEU A 76 -21.85 -20.93 -34.73
C LEU A 76 -20.82 -21.60 -35.65
N ALA A 77 -21.30 -22.29 -36.69
CA ALA A 77 -20.48 -23.11 -37.58
C ALA A 77 -19.44 -22.37 -38.45
N TYR A 78 -19.23 -21.07 -38.25
CA TYR A 78 -18.35 -20.20 -39.03
C TYR A 78 -17.63 -19.18 -38.14
N GLU A 79 -16.30 -19.28 -38.03
CA GLU A 79 -15.47 -18.41 -37.19
C GLU A 79 -15.65 -16.92 -37.49
N CYS A 80 -15.78 -16.51 -38.75
CA CYS A 80 -16.05 -15.12 -39.10
C CYS A 80 -17.35 -14.57 -38.46
N VAL A 81 -18.38 -15.40 -38.29
CA VAL A 81 -19.63 -15.00 -37.63
C VAL A 81 -19.46 -14.89 -36.11
N GLU A 82 -18.58 -15.70 -35.53
CA GLU A 82 -18.29 -15.71 -34.09
C GLU A 82 -17.52 -14.44 -33.67
N ILE A 83 -16.42 -14.09 -34.35
CA ILE A 83 -15.71 -12.83 -34.12
C ILE A 83 -16.61 -11.60 -34.33
N ALA A 84 -17.50 -11.65 -35.33
CA ALA A 84 -18.46 -10.58 -35.59
C ALA A 84 -19.51 -10.44 -34.46
N GLN A 85 -19.97 -11.54 -33.86
CA GLN A 85 -20.88 -11.48 -32.72
C GLN A 85 -20.18 -11.06 -31.43
N ARG A 86 -18.95 -11.51 -31.16
CA ARG A 86 -18.19 -11.02 -29.98
C ARG A 86 -17.80 -9.54 -30.09
N TRP A 87 -17.46 -9.04 -31.29
CA TRP A 87 -17.31 -7.60 -31.52
C TRP A 87 -18.57 -6.81 -31.14
N MET A 88 -19.75 -7.34 -31.47
CA MET A 88 -21.04 -6.72 -31.15
C MET A 88 -21.40 -6.81 -29.67
N ALA A 89 -21.09 -7.92 -29.01
CA ALA A 89 -21.24 -8.09 -27.56
C ALA A 89 -20.37 -7.09 -26.78
N LEU A 90 -19.09 -6.95 -27.15
CA LEU A 90 -18.15 -6.06 -26.49
C LEU A 90 -18.48 -4.57 -26.72
N ARG A 91 -18.78 -4.20 -27.97
CA ARG A 91 -18.96 -2.78 -28.33
C ARG A 91 -20.36 -2.23 -28.02
N TYR A 92 -21.38 -3.10 -27.95
CA TYR A 92 -22.77 -2.66 -27.78
C TYR A 92 -23.60 -3.47 -26.76
N GLY A 93 -23.06 -4.53 -26.15
CA GLY A 93 -23.78 -5.34 -25.17
C GLY A 93 -24.76 -6.38 -25.75
N GLU A 94 -24.69 -6.68 -27.04
CA GLU A 94 -25.54 -7.71 -27.68
C GLU A 94 -25.03 -9.13 -27.33
N GLN A 95 -25.62 -9.76 -26.32
CA GLN A 95 -25.13 -11.04 -25.78
C GLN A 95 -25.87 -12.30 -26.28
N HIS A 96 -26.69 -12.19 -27.33
CA HIS A 96 -27.46 -13.32 -27.89
C HIS A 96 -26.87 -13.87 -29.19
N ILE A 97 -26.99 -15.19 -29.38
CA ILE A 97 -26.75 -15.86 -30.67
C ILE A 97 -27.68 -15.23 -31.71
N TRP A 98 -27.12 -14.63 -32.76
CA TRP A 98 -27.90 -14.07 -33.86
C TRP A 98 -28.70 -15.18 -34.57
N PRO A 99 -29.98 -14.96 -34.96
CA PRO A 99 -30.87 -15.98 -35.49
C PRO A 99 -30.57 -16.31 -36.97
N ILE A 100 -29.38 -16.82 -37.25
CA ILE A 100 -28.83 -17.07 -38.59
C ILE A 100 -28.11 -18.42 -38.69
N ALA A 101 -28.05 -18.95 -39.92
CA ALA A 101 -27.24 -20.12 -40.25
C ALA A 101 -25.94 -19.75 -41.01
N PHE A 102 -25.90 -18.59 -41.68
CA PHE A 102 -24.81 -18.17 -42.57
C PHE A 102 -24.48 -16.68 -42.44
N ALA A 103 -23.22 -16.30 -42.66
CA ALA A 103 -22.73 -14.92 -42.51
C ALA A 103 -23.52 -13.89 -43.34
N TYR A 104 -23.88 -14.21 -44.59
CA TYR A 104 -24.64 -13.28 -45.45
C TYR A 104 -26.02 -12.88 -44.87
N GLN A 105 -26.57 -13.71 -43.97
CA GLN A 105 -27.87 -13.49 -43.31
C GLN A 105 -27.77 -12.49 -42.16
N MET A 106 -26.57 -12.21 -41.62
CA MET A 106 -26.37 -11.16 -40.61
C MET A 106 -26.96 -9.84 -41.08
N TYR A 107 -26.82 -9.54 -42.38
CA TYR A 107 -27.35 -8.30 -42.96
C TYR A 107 -28.87 -8.16 -42.78
N ASP A 108 -29.65 -9.24 -42.96
CA ASP A 108 -31.12 -9.21 -42.83
C ASP A 108 -31.61 -9.37 -41.39
N ALA A 109 -30.85 -10.07 -40.55
CA ALA A 109 -31.19 -10.26 -39.13
C ALA A 109 -30.95 -8.99 -38.29
N ALA A 110 -29.99 -8.14 -38.68
CA ALA A 110 -29.51 -7.01 -37.88
C ALA A 110 -30.60 -6.04 -37.34
N PRO A 111 -31.68 -5.72 -38.07
CA PRO A 111 -32.75 -4.86 -37.56
C PRO A 111 -33.66 -5.52 -36.50
N SER A 112 -33.53 -6.83 -36.26
CA SER A 112 -34.36 -7.61 -35.32
C SER A 112 -33.65 -8.01 -34.02
N LEU A 113 -32.44 -7.50 -33.81
CA LEU A 113 -31.61 -7.73 -32.63
C LEU A 113 -32.02 -6.87 -31.42
N THR A 114 -31.48 -7.20 -30.24
CA THR A 114 -31.63 -6.41 -29.01
C THR A 114 -31.05 -5.02 -29.18
N VAL A 115 -29.90 -4.93 -29.86
CA VAL A 115 -29.30 -3.70 -30.39
C VAL A 115 -29.51 -3.69 -31.92
N PRO A 116 -30.61 -3.12 -32.43
CA PRO A 116 -30.92 -3.14 -33.85
C PRO A 116 -29.92 -2.29 -34.65
N LEU A 117 -29.30 -2.88 -35.67
CA LEU A 117 -28.27 -2.22 -36.48
C LEU A 117 -28.84 -1.65 -37.77
N THR A 118 -28.29 -0.51 -38.18
CA THR A 118 -28.61 0.14 -39.46
C THR A 118 -27.94 -0.60 -40.61
N GLN A 119 -28.75 -1.11 -41.54
CA GLN A 119 -28.32 -1.67 -42.82
C GLN A 119 -27.84 -0.55 -43.76
N LEU A 120 -26.56 -0.55 -44.13
CA LEU A 120 -25.97 0.42 -45.07
C LEU A 120 -25.54 -0.32 -46.35
N PRO A 121 -26.27 -0.18 -47.47
CA PRO A 121 -26.00 -0.97 -48.68
C PRO A 121 -24.73 -0.50 -49.39
N ASN A 122 -24.02 -1.45 -50.01
CA ASN A 122 -22.83 -1.16 -50.80
C ASN A 122 -23.15 -0.26 -52.00
N GLY A 123 -22.44 0.87 -52.15
CA GLY A 123 -22.78 1.93 -53.10
C GLY A 123 -23.92 2.86 -52.66
N GLY A 124 -24.32 2.81 -51.38
CA GLY A 124 -25.36 3.66 -50.79
C GLY A 124 -24.91 5.11 -50.52
N THR A 125 -25.64 5.81 -49.66
CA THR A 125 -25.43 7.25 -49.35
C THR A 125 -24.42 7.52 -48.24
N SER A 126 -24.17 6.54 -47.36
CA SER A 126 -23.16 6.63 -46.29
C SER A 126 -21.90 5.87 -46.71
N PRO A 127 -20.70 6.29 -46.26
CA PRO A 127 -19.49 5.46 -46.28
C PRO A 127 -19.42 4.55 -45.03
N PRO A 128 -18.56 3.51 -45.03
CA PRO A 128 -18.21 2.72 -43.85
C PRO A 128 -17.42 3.55 -42.81
N GLN A 129 -17.36 3.05 -41.57
CA GLN A 129 -16.68 3.65 -40.42
C GLN A 129 -16.05 2.57 -39.52
N SER A 130 -15.05 2.94 -38.72
CA SER A 130 -14.40 2.02 -37.76
C SER A 130 -15.42 1.39 -36.80
N GLY A 131 -15.48 0.06 -36.85
CA GLY A 131 -16.38 -0.79 -36.06
C GLY A 131 -17.74 -1.11 -36.66
N ASP A 132 -18.00 -0.76 -37.92
CA ASP A 132 -19.06 -1.40 -38.70
C ASP A 132 -18.71 -2.88 -38.99
N LEU A 133 -19.71 -3.72 -39.26
CA LEU A 133 -19.51 -5.08 -39.80
C LEU A 133 -19.74 -5.08 -41.32
N VAL A 134 -18.72 -5.37 -42.14
CA VAL A 134 -18.87 -5.58 -43.59
C VAL A 134 -19.43 -6.97 -43.86
N ILE A 135 -20.57 -7.06 -44.55
CA ILE A 135 -21.21 -8.33 -44.90
C ILE A 135 -20.96 -8.64 -46.38
N PHE A 136 -20.35 -9.80 -46.63
CA PHE A 136 -20.18 -10.37 -47.96
C PHE A 136 -21.34 -11.31 -48.24
N ASP A 137 -21.99 -11.10 -49.39
CA ASP A 137 -23.08 -11.96 -49.85
C ASP A 137 -22.55 -13.33 -50.30
N ARG A 138 -23.44 -14.31 -50.38
CA ARG A 138 -23.13 -15.63 -50.95
C ARG A 138 -22.85 -15.53 -52.46
N SER A 139 -22.02 -16.42 -52.97
CA SER A 139 -21.76 -16.57 -54.40
C SER A 139 -21.54 -18.04 -54.79
N GLY A 140 -21.24 -18.30 -56.06
CA GLY A 140 -20.82 -19.64 -56.51
C GLY A 140 -19.48 -20.11 -55.92
N ALA A 141 -18.70 -19.21 -55.30
CA ALA A 141 -17.43 -19.53 -54.64
C ALA A 141 -17.59 -19.81 -53.13
N SER A 142 -18.55 -19.16 -52.46
CA SER A 142 -18.98 -19.55 -51.11
C SER A 142 -20.48 -19.34 -50.93
N GLY A 143 -21.19 -20.43 -50.61
CA GLY A 143 -22.63 -20.40 -50.30
C GLY A 143 -22.98 -19.79 -48.94
N THR A 144 -21.98 -19.55 -48.08
CA THR A 144 -22.14 -19.07 -46.70
C THR A 144 -21.99 -17.56 -46.57
N GLY A 145 -21.46 -16.89 -47.60
CA GLY A 145 -20.97 -15.52 -47.49
C GLY A 145 -19.80 -15.40 -46.51
N HIS A 146 -19.56 -14.18 -46.04
CA HIS A 146 -18.52 -13.87 -45.05
C HIS A 146 -18.90 -12.58 -44.29
N VAL A 147 -18.23 -12.31 -43.16
CA VAL A 147 -18.34 -11.04 -42.41
C VAL A 147 -16.97 -10.64 -41.87
N ALA A 148 -16.69 -9.34 -41.84
CA ALA A 148 -15.45 -8.78 -41.31
C ALA A 148 -15.72 -7.49 -40.51
N VAL A 149 -14.90 -7.21 -39.50
CA VAL A 149 -14.95 -5.97 -38.71
C VAL A 149 -14.18 -4.87 -39.45
N VAL A 150 -14.77 -3.68 -39.60
CA VAL A 150 -14.03 -2.51 -40.10
C VAL A 150 -13.05 -2.04 -39.05
N ALA A 151 -11.76 -2.21 -39.32
CA ALA A 151 -10.69 -1.71 -38.49
C ALA A 151 -10.56 -0.18 -38.64
N ALA A 152 -10.24 0.27 -39.85
CA ALA A 152 -10.00 1.67 -40.17
C ALA A 152 -10.53 2.01 -41.57
N THR A 153 -10.72 3.30 -41.83
CA THR A 153 -11.21 3.82 -43.11
C THR A 153 -10.33 4.99 -43.55
N GLY A 154 -9.79 4.94 -44.76
CA GLY A 154 -8.91 5.98 -45.29
C GLY A 154 -9.27 6.42 -46.70
N PRO A 155 -8.56 7.41 -47.28
CA PRO A 155 -8.82 7.90 -48.62
C PRO A 155 -8.70 6.79 -49.67
N GLY A 156 -9.84 6.30 -50.16
CA GLY A 156 -9.91 5.25 -51.18
C GLY A 156 -9.84 3.80 -50.67
N TYR A 157 -9.88 3.55 -49.35
CA TYR A 157 -9.79 2.18 -48.81
C TYR A 157 -10.47 1.98 -47.44
N VAL A 158 -10.68 0.71 -47.10
CA VAL A 158 -11.07 0.23 -45.77
C VAL A 158 -10.14 -0.92 -45.35
N ASP A 159 -9.70 -0.90 -44.10
CA ASP A 159 -9.00 -2.01 -43.47
C ASP A 159 -9.98 -2.87 -42.69
N LEU A 160 -9.81 -4.19 -42.78
CA LEU A 160 -10.69 -5.21 -42.20
C LEU A 160 -9.89 -6.19 -41.33
N VAL A 161 -10.53 -6.66 -40.25
CA VAL A 161 -10.15 -7.84 -39.47
C VAL A 161 -11.21 -8.93 -39.69
N GLU A 162 -10.76 -10.15 -39.98
CA GLU A 162 -11.62 -11.25 -40.45
C GLU A 162 -11.01 -12.62 -40.11
N GLN A 163 -11.77 -13.72 -40.28
CA GLN A 163 -11.30 -15.08 -39.95
C GLN A 163 -11.74 -16.10 -41.00
N ASN A 164 -10.85 -17.03 -41.38
CA ASN A 164 -11.09 -18.04 -42.43
C ASN A 164 -11.56 -17.47 -43.78
N TRP A 165 -10.99 -16.35 -44.24
CA TRP A 165 -11.24 -15.84 -45.59
C TRP A 165 -10.74 -16.81 -46.69
N ASP A 166 -9.59 -17.47 -46.48
CA ASP A 166 -8.96 -18.43 -47.42
C ASP A 166 -8.48 -19.73 -46.71
N ASN A 167 -9.09 -20.13 -45.58
CA ASN A 167 -8.76 -21.34 -44.78
C ASN A 167 -7.27 -21.55 -44.41
N SER A 168 -6.44 -20.51 -44.49
CA SER A 168 -4.96 -20.60 -44.42
C SER A 168 -4.31 -19.61 -43.47
N ASN A 169 -5.10 -18.76 -42.81
CA ASN A 169 -4.67 -17.85 -41.75
C ASN A 169 -5.86 -17.65 -40.79
N PRO A 170 -5.70 -17.96 -39.48
CA PRO A 170 -6.81 -17.90 -38.53
C PRO A 170 -7.12 -16.48 -38.02
N VAL A 171 -6.29 -15.46 -38.33
CA VAL A 171 -6.71 -14.04 -38.31
C VAL A 171 -6.26 -13.33 -39.58
N GLY A 172 -7.21 -13.08 -40.48
CA GLY A 172 -6.99 -12.28 -41.67
C GLY A 172 -6.97 -10.78 -41.37
N ARG A 173 -6.08 -10.06 -42.03
CA ARG A 173 -6.19 -8.61 -42.24
C ARG A 173 -6.27 -8.33 -43.74
N ALA A 174 -7.15 -7.42 -44.15
CA ALA A 174 -7.33 -7.07 -45.55
C ALA A 174 -7.59 -5.58 -45.75
N ARG A 175 -6.84 -4.95 -46.65
CA ARG A 175 -7.14 -3.60 -47.15
C ARG A 175 -7.94 -3.71 -48.45
N LEU A 176 -9.21 -3.33 -48.43
CA LEU A 176 -10.07 -3.32 -49.62
C LEU A 176 -10.20 -1.90 -50.19
N PRO A 177 -10.20 -1.72 -51.52
CA PRO A 177 -10.44 -0.42 -52.12
C PRO A 177 -11.89 0.02 -51.95
N LEU A 178 -12.09 1.32 -51.70
CA LEU A 178 -13.38 1.96 -51.48
C LEU A 178 -13.52 3.16 -52.44
N SER A 179 -14.43 3.06 -53.41
CA SER A 179 -14.77 4.16 -54.32
C SER A 179 -15.98 4.93 -53.76
N GLY A 180 -15.71 5.92 -52.89
CA GLY A 180 -16.74 6.68 -52.19
C GLY A 180 -17.49 5.83 -51.17
N THR A 181 -18.59 5.22 -51.59
CA THR A 181 -19.42 4.31 -50.79
C THR A 181 -19.47 2.89 -51.37
N TYR A 182 -18.75 2.62 -52.46
CA TYR A 182 -18.74 1.33 -53.15
C TYR A 182 -17.43 0.56 -52.96
N MET A 183 -17.50 -0.64 -52.39
CA MET A 183 -16.43 -1.63 -52.41
C MET A 183 -16.67 -2.65 -53.54
N PRO A 184 -15.66 -2.99 -54.37
CA PRO A 184 -15.80 -3.99 -55.42
C PRO A 184 -15.81 -5.42 -54.87
N VAL A 185 -16.27 -6.35 -55.71
CA VAL A 185 -16.27 -7.81 -55.45
C VAL A 185 -14.86 -8.30 -55.09
N ARG A 186 -14.72 -9.01 -53.97
CA ARG A 186 -13.45 -9.60 -53.50
C ARG A 186 -13.46 -11.11 -53.71
N SER A 187 -12.48 -11.65 -54.43
CA SER A 187 -12.34 -13.10 -54.70
C SER A 187 -13.62 -13.81 -55.19
N GLY A 188 -14.50 -13.10 -55.91
CA GLY A 188 -15.79 -13.63 -56.37
C GLY A 188 -16.93 -13.59 -55.35
N LEU A 189 -16.74 -12.95 -54.18
CA LEU A 189 -17.79 -12.65 -53.20
C LEU A 189 -18.21 -11.17 -53.29
N PRO A 190 -19.47 -10.86 -53.63
CA PRO A 190 -19.99 -9.50 -53.60
C PRO A 190 -20.06 -8.97 -52.17
N ILE A 191 -19.78 -7.69 -51.98
CA ILE A 191 -20.06 -7.01 -50.70
C ILE A 191 -21.49 -6.51 -50.75
N ARG A 192 -22.31 -6.97 -49.81
CA ARG A 192 -23.75 -6.65 -49.70
C ARG A 192 -23.97 -5.24 -49.15
N GLY A 193 -23.11 -4.86 -48.21
CA GLY A 193 -23.13 -3.62 -47.46
C GLY A 193 -22.42 -3.81 -46.14
N TRP A 194 -22.73 -2.95 -45.18
CA TRP A 194 -22.24 -3.09 -43.80
C TRP A 194 -23.32 -2.71 -42.79
N LEU A 195 -23.10 -3.10 -41.54
CA LEU A 195 -24.01 -2.89 -40.42
C LEU A 195 -23.40 -1.91 -39.41
N ARG A 196 -24.18 -0.91 -39.00
CA ARG A 196 -23.75 0.13 -38.05
C ARG A 196 -24.64 0.18 -36.81
N GLY A 197 -24.03 0.25 -35.63
CA GLY A 197 -24.73 0.41 -34.36
C GLY A 197 -25.37 1.80 -34.16
N PRO A 198 -26.30 1.95 -33.21
CA PRO A 198 -27.01 3.20 -32.97
C PRO A 198 -26.09 4.31 -32.42
N SER A 199 -26.19 5.51 -32.99
CA SER A 199 -25.33 6.67 -32.64
C SER A 199 -25.59 7.26 -31.25
N SER A 200 -26.65 6.84 -30.56
CA SER A 200 -26.92 7.19 -29.16
C SER A 200 -26.16 6.31 -28.16
N TYR A 201 -25.50 5.23 -28.60
CA TYR A 201 -24.69 4.37 -27.76
C TYR A 201 -23.26 4.91 -27.71
N SER A 202 -22.91 5.56 -26.60
CA SER A 202 -21.54 6.02 -26.34
C SER A 202 -20.83 4.97 -25.48
N PRO A 203 -20.02 4.05 -26.05
CA PRO A 203 -19.16 3.19 -25.25
C PRO A 203 -18.17 4.05 -24.44
N PRO A 204 -17.58 3.51 -23.35
CA PRO A 204 -16.49 4.19 -22.65
C PRO A 204 -15.34 4.47 -23.63
N PRO A 205 -14.63 5.60 -23.49
CA PRO A 205 -13.55 5.95 -24.39
C PRO A 205 -12.41 4.94 -24.27
N LEU A 206 -12.07 4.28 -25.40
CA LEU A 206 -10.83 3.52 -25.52
C LEU A 206 -9.67 4.42 -25.08
N ARG A 207 -8.93 4.02 -24.05
CA ARG A 207 -7.78 4.80 -23.57
C ARG A 207 -6.74 4.83 -24.68
N ALA A 208 -6.39 6.03 -25.14
CA ALA A 208 -5.24 6.22 -26.00
C ALA A 208 -3.97 5.91 -25.20
N HIS A 209 -3.38 4.73 -25.42
CA HIS A 209 -2.08 4.39 -24.85
C HIS A 209 -0.99 5.26 -25.49
N ILE A 210 -0.02 5.66 -24.67
CA ILE A 210 1.08 6.53 -25.06
C ILE A 210 1.93 5.81 -26.12
N LEU A 211 2.21 6.47 -27.24
CA LEU A 211 3.06 5.92 -28.30
C LEU A 211 4.50 5.75 -27.81
N LEU A 212 5.10 4.60 -28.12
CA LEU A 212 6.45 4.22 -27.70
C LEU A 212 7.56 4.77 -28.63
N ASP A 213 7.55 6.08 -28.90
CA ASP A 213 8.80 6.83 -29.07
C ASP A 213 8.64 8.30 -28.63
N GLY A 214 9.77 8.93 -28.29
CA GLY A 214 9.82 10.28 -27.72
C GLY A 214 9.86 11.44 -28.73
N SER A 215 9.42 11.24 -29.98
CA SER A 215 9.57 12.26 -31.04
C SER A 215 8.40 13.26 -31.12
N THR A 216 8.69 14.53 -30.78
CA THR A 216 7.76 15.64 -30.99
C THR A 216 7.84 16.15 -32.44
N VAL A 217 7.05 15.57 -33.34
CA VAL A 217 6.94 16.07 -34.72
C VAL A 217 6.08 17.33 -34.77
N ALA A 218 6.72 18.49 -34.92
CA ALA A 218 6.04 19.75 -35.21
C ALA A 218 5.51 19.79 -36.67
N PRO A 219 4.34 20.40 -36.94
CA PRO A 219 3.75 20.42 -38.27
C PRO A 219 4.51 21.34 -39.25
N PRO A 220 4.74 20.93 -40.50
CA PRO A 220 5.23 21.82 -41.56
C PRO A 220 4.22 22.94 -41.87
N PRO A 221 4.66 24.19 -42.13
CA PRO A 221 3.77 25.32 -42.31
C PRO A 221 3.21 25.45 -43.73
N GLY A 222 1.90 25.76 -43.82
CA GLY A 222 1.35 26.53 -44.93
C GLY A 222 0.24 25.88 -45.75
N LEU A 223 -1.00 26.33 -45.53
CA LEU A 223 -1.85 26.93 -46.58
C LEU A 223 -3.02 27.66 -45.91
N THR A 224 -3.10 28.99 -46.09
CA THR A 224 -4.20 29.83 -45.58
C THR A 224 -5.30 29.99 -46.62
N PRO A 225 -6.55 30.20 -46.19
CA PRO A 225 -7.12 31.56 -46.22
C PRO A 225 -7.99 31.89 -44.99
N GLY A 226 -8.13 33.14 -44.54
CA GLY A 226 -7.46 34.38 -44.96
C GLY A 226 -8.16 35.64 -44.37
N SER A 227 -7.37 36.60 -43.87
CA SER A 227 -7.77 37.93 -43.31
C SER A 227 -8.71 37.95 -42.07
N GLY A 228 -8.47 38.77 -41.04
CA GLY A 228 -7.31 39.63 -40.77
C GLY A 228 -7.47 40.62 -39.60
N THR A 229 -6.39 41.35 -39.29
CA THR A 229 -6.27 42.52 -38.38
C THR A 229 -6.35 42.31 -36.85
N THR A 230 -5.80 43.28 -36.10
CA THR A 230 -5.26 43.18 -34.73
C THR A 230 -6.06 43.96 -33.67
N PRO A 231 -5.82 43.76 -32.35
CA PRO A 231 -6.61 44.31 -31.23
C PRO A 231 -5.97 45.63 -30.67
N PRO A 232 -6.36 46.27 -29.52
CA PRO A 232 -6.33 45.70 -28.15
C PRO A 232 -7.36 46.27 -27.11
N ALA A 233 -7.16 45.88 -25.84
CA ALA A 233 -7.41 46.63 -24.58
C ALA A 233 -8.67 46.37 -23.71
N THR A 234 -8.45 45.59 -22.63
CA THR A 234 -8.71 45.91 -21.20
C THR A 234 -10.06 46.49 -20.73
N LEU A 235 -10.69 45.81 -19.75
CA LEU A 235 -11.16 46.45 -18.49
C LEU A 235 -11.48 45.43 -17.37
N LYS A 236 -11.39 45.89 -16.11
CA LYS A 236 -11.80 45.16 -14.88
C LYS A 236 -13.15 45.70 -14.38
N ARG A 237 -13.91 44.90 -13.59
CA ARG A 237 -14.33 45.18 -12.19
C ARG A 237 -15.56 44.36 -11.76
N SER A 238 -15.73 44.17 -10.44
CA SER A 238 -16.76 43.39 -9.75
C SER A 238 -17.96 44.22 -9.25
N LEU A 239 -18.97 43.54 -8.67
CA LEU A 239 -20.04 43.93 -7.70
C LEU A 239 -21.38 43.24 -8.07
N SER A 240 -22.28 42.81 -7.16
CA SER A 240 -22.17 42.50 -5.73
C SER A 240 -23.36 41.62 -5.26
N ALA A 241 -23.34 41.12 -4.02
CA ALA A 241 -24.28 40.13 -3.47
C ALA A 241 -25.65 40.67 -2.97
N ARG A 242 -26.62 39.76 -2.73
CA ARG A 242 -27.77 39.95 -1.80
C ARG A 242 -28.39 38.63 -1.31
N THR A 243 -28.72 38.60 -0.01
CA THR A 243 -29.45 37.59 0.80
C THR A 243 -29.93 38.31 2.10
N PRO A 244 -30.64 37.71 3.09
CA PRO A 244 -31.52 36.52 3.14
C PRO A 244 -32.95 36.90 3.67
N VAL A 245 -33.77 35.93 4.14
CA VAL A 245 -34.71 35.99 5.32
C VAL A 245 -35.50 34.65 5.50
N ALA A 246 -35.77 34.26 6.75
CA ALA A 246 -36.67 33.18 7.27
C ALA A 246 -36.91 33.41 8.79
N PRO A 247 -37.63 32.59 9.62
CA PRO A 247 -38.65 31.53 9.41
C PRO A 247 -40.02 31.94 10.06
N PRO A 248 -40.99 31.06 10.50
CA PRO A 248 -40.89 30.19 11.71
C PRO A 248 -41.71 28.85 11.74
N ASP A 249 -41.55 28.03 12.79
CA ASP A 249 -42.30 26.78 13.09
C ASP A 249 -43.48 26.97 14.10
N PRO A 250 -44.38 25.98 14.34
CA PRO A 250 -44.15 24.95 15.39
C PRO A 250 -44.79 23.52 15.17
N ILE A 251 -44.56 22.62 16.14
CA ILE A 251 -44.76 21.15 16.20
C ILE A 251 -46.06 20.77 17.00
N PRO A 252 -46.88 19.73 16.67
CA PRO A 252 -46.73 18.36 17.26
C PRO A 252 -47.24 17.13 16.43
N SER A 253 -47.06 15.94 17.02
CA SER A 253 -47.05 14.58 16.42
C SER A 253 -48.28 13.68 16.67
N THR A 254 -48.54 12.69 15.80
CA THR A 254 -49.20 11.40 16.18
C THR A 254 -48.98 10.22 15.21
N THR A 255 -48.49 9.10 15.74
CA THR A 255 -48.78 7.66 15.43
C THR A 255 -48.86 7.05 14.01
N THR A 256 -48.21 5.87 13.91
CA THR A 256 -48.54 4.67 13.10
C THR A 256 -48.50 4.73 11.56
N SER A 257 -47.55 4.00 10.98
CA SER A 257 -47.60 3.48 9.61
C SER A 257 -47.33 1.97 9.60
N SER A 258 -48.04 1.24 8.74
CA SER A 258 -47.86 -0.21 8.53
C SER A 258 -47.95 -0.51 7.03
N SER A 259 -46.80 -0.72 6.38
CA SER A 259 -46.75 -1.08 4.95
C SER A 259 -45.44 -1.75 4.55
N THR A 260 -45.53 -3.02 4.16
CA THR A 260 -44.80 -3.69 3.06
C THR A 260 -43.43 -3.13 2.64
N SER A 261 -42.39 -3.94 2.81
CA SER A 261 -41.07 -3.75 2.21
C SER A 261 -41.10 -3.87 0.68
N SER A 262 -40.57 -2.87 -0.02
CA SER A 262 -40.14 -2.96 -1.43
C SER A 262 -38.66 -2.63 -1.53
N GLY A 263 -37.85 -3.62 -1.94
CA GLY A 263 -36.40 -3.46 -2.03
C GLY A 263 -36.02 -2.33 -2.99
N HIS A 264 -35.09 -1.48 -2.56
CA HIS A 264 -34.42 -0.49 -3.40
C HIS A 264 -32.92 -0.79 -3.35
N ALA A 265 -32.26 -0.75 -4.50
CA ALA A 265 -30.82 -0.98 -4.60
C ALA A 265 -30.05 0.12 -3.86
N ALA A 266 -28.86 -0.23 -3.36
CA ALA A 266 -27.92 0.76 -2.82
C ALA A 266 -27.55 1.79 -3.90
N PRO A 267 -27.36 3.07 -3.56
CA PRO A 267 -26.85 4.06 -4.50
C PRO A 267 -25.39 3.71 -4.86
N PRO A 268 -24.96 3.97 -6.12
CA PRO A 268 -23.56 3.79 -6.49
C PRO A 268 -22.65 4.72 -5.68
N PRO A 269 -21.41 4.31 -5.35
CA PRO A 269 -20.48 5.14 -4.60
C PRO A 269 -20.14 6.44 -5.37
N PRO A 270 -19.89 7.56 -4.67
CA PRO A 270 -19.59 8.83 -5.31
C PRO A 270 -18.26 8.76 -6.07
N THR A 271 -18.26 9.20 -7.34
CA THR A 271 -17.05 9.19 -8.18
C THR A 271 -16.07 10.27 -7.75
N THR A 272 -15.11 9.91 -6.90
CA THR A 272 -14.02 10.78 -6.46
C THR A 272 -13.15 11.22 -7.65
N PRO A 273 -12.75 12.51 -7.76
CA PRO A 273 -11.71 12.95 -8.69
C PRO A 273 -10.37 12.25 -8.43
N PRO A 274 -9.41 12.26 -9.37
CA PRO A 274 -8.13 11.53 -9.23
C PRO A 274 -7.19 12.17 -8.19
N GLY A 275 -7.46 11.89 -6.91
CA GLY A 275 -6.44 11.84 -5.86
C GLY A 275 -5.69 10.51 -5.90
N ALA A 276 -4.67 10.36 -5.06
CA ALA A 276 -3.97 9.09 -4.90
C ALA A 276 -4.94 8.02 -4.35
N GLN A 277 -4.89 6.81 -4.91
CA GLN A 277 -5.61 5.66 -4.35
C GLN A 277 -5.08 5.35 -2.94
N PRO A 278 -5.91 4.80 -2.03
CA PRO A 278 -5.44 4.22 -0.78
C PRO A 278 -4.36 3.15 -1.05
N ALA A 279 -3.61 2.76 -0.02
CA ALA A 279 -2.75 1.59 -0.12
C ALA A 279 -3.58 0.32 -0.05
N GLU A 280 -3.19 -0.69 -0.82
CA GLU A 280 -3.72 -2.03 -0.66
C GLU A 280 -3.23 -2.60 0.69
N VAL A 281 -4.12 -3.21 1.45
CA VAL A 281 -3.82 -4.01 2.62
C VAL A 281 -4.45 -5.38 2.39
N LEU A 282 -3.68 -6.21 1.68
CA LEU A 282 -3.94 -7.61 1.46
C LEU A 282 -3.50 -8.39 2.70
N GLY A 283 -4.32 -9.32 3.18
CA GLY A 283 -3.94 -10.22 4.26
C GLY A 283 -4.39 -11.65 4.01
N PHE A 284 -3.49 -12.60 4.25
CA PHE A 284 -3.74 -14.02 4.04
C PHE A 284 -4.35 -14.62 5.31
N ILE A 285 -5.59 -15.10 5.24
CA ILE A 285 -6.28 -15.78 6.34
C ILE A 285 -6.17 -17.30 6.16
N GLN A 286 -5.88 -18.00 7.26
CA GLN A 286 -5.68 -19.45 7.25
C GLN A 286 -6.92 -20.24 7.72
N ALA A 287 -6.96 -21.53 7.35
CA ALA A 287 -8.12 -22.39 7.61
C ALA A 287 -8.40 -22.63 9.12
N ASN A 288 -7.36 -22.63 9.97
CA ASN A 288 -7.52 -22.71 11.43
C ASN A 288 -8.23 -21.47 12.00
N GLU A 289 -7.90 -20.29 11.48
CA GLU A 289 -8.38 -18.98 11.94
C GLU A 289 -9.87 -18.78 11.61
N VAL A 290 -10.27 -19.18 10.40
CA VAL A 290 -11.68 -19.24 10.01
C VAL A 290 -12.43 -20.31 10.80
N ALA A 291 -11.85 -21.50 11.02
CA ALA A 291 -12.51 -22.60 11.69
C ALA A 291 -12.72 -22.39 13.20
N SER A 292 -11.80 -21.69 13.87
CA SER A 292 -11.90 -21.34 15.30
C SER A 292 -12.96 -20.26 15.53
N GLY A 293 -13.10 -19.31 14.59
CA GLY A 293 -13.89 -18.09 14.75
C GLY A 293 -13.11 -16.94 15.41
N ALA A 294 -11.83 -17.12 15.71
CA ALA A 294 -10.96 -16.08 16.30
C ALA A 294 -10.88 -14.82 15.43
N TRP A 295 -11.01 -14.98 14.11
CA TRP A 295 -11.01 -13.89 13.12
C TRP A 295 -11.96 -12.73 13.46
N SER A 296 -13.02 -12.99 14.22
CA SER A 296 -14.04 -12.02 14.63
C SER A 296 -13.63 -11.15 15.83
N ALA A 297 -12.51 -11.46 16.48
CA ALA A 297 -11.87 -10.68 17.53
C ALA A 297 -10.48 -10.17 17.08
N ASP A 298 -9.75 -10.97 16.33
CA ASP A 298 -8.33 -10.75 16.03
C ASP A 298 -8.10 -9.83 14.80
N LEU A 299 -9.09 -9.65 13.91
CA LEU A 299 -8.92 -8.92 12.65
C LEU A 299 -9.62 -7.56 12.62
N HIS A 300 -8.85 -6.51 12.32
CA HIS A 300 -9.36 -5.16 12.08
C HIS A 300 -9.72 -4.95 10.61
N LEU A 301 -10.93 -5.40 10.22
CA LEU A 301 -11.45 -5.21 8.87
C LEU A 301 -11.50 -3.72 8.44
N ASP A 302 -11.65 -2.78 9.38
CA ASP A 302 -11.58 -1.35 9.09
C ASP A 302 -10.17 -0.84 8.72
N ARG A 303 -9.17 -1.73 8.62
CA ARG A 303 -7.79 -1.46 8.16
C ARG A 303 -7.34 -2.34 7.00
N LEU A 304 -8.17 -3.29 6.54
CA LEU A 304 -7.88 -4.11 5.37
C LEU A 304 -8.37 -3.42 4.08
N THR A 305 -8.07 -4.06 2.94
CA THR A 305 -8.79 -3.88 1.67
C THR A 305 -9.03 -5.20 0.94
N THR A 306 -8.25 -6.24 1.23
CA THR A 306 -8.42 -7.60 0.69
C THR A 306 -8.10 -8.68 1.72
N ILE A 307 -8.90 -9.74 1.76
CA ILE A 307 -8.58 -11.01 2.44
C ILE A 307 -8.35 -12.11 1.40
N ALA A 308 -7.19 -12.77 1.42
CA ALA A 308 -6.93 -13.96 0.61
C ALA A 308 -7.04 -15.24 1.46
N TYR A 309 -7.84 -16.21 1.03
CA TYR A 309 -8.03 -17.46 1.78
C TYR A 309 -7.01 -18.53 1.35
N SER A 310 -5.89 -18.66 2.09
CA SER A 310 -4.83 -19.63 1.78
C SER A 310 -5.17 -21.04 2.27
N GLY A 311 -6.10 -21.70 1.57
CA GLY A 311 -6.58 -23.04 1.94
C GLY A 311 -6.94 -24.00 0.81
N ILE A 312 -6.83 -23.63 -0.48
CA ILE A 312 -7.27 -24.50 -1.58
C ILE A 312 -6.10 -25.23 -2.23
N ASN A 313 -5.94 -26.52 -1.91
CA ASN A 313 -4.99 -27.39 -2.61
C ASN A 313 -5.57 -27.87 -3.96
N LEU A 314 -4.67 -28.27 -4.86
CA LEU A 314 -4.98 -28.60 -6.26
C LEU A 314 -4.59 -30.03 -6.63
N ASN A 315 -5.40 -30.67 -7.46
CA ASN A 315 -5.13 -32.01 -8.01
C ASN A 315 -4.43 -31.89 -9.40
N PRO A 316 -3.58 -32.86 -9.80
CA PRO A 316 -2.88 -32.83 -11.10
C PRO A 316 -3.76 -32.83 -12.37
N ASP A 317 -5.08 -33.00 -12.25
CA ASP A 317 -6.04 -32.90 -13.36
C ASP A 317 -6.69 -31.51 -13.47
N GLY A 318 -6.29 -30.56 -12.62
CA GLY A 318 -6.84 -29.20 -12.57
C GLY A 318 -8.13 -29.08 -11.75
N SER A 319 -8.59 -30.13 -11.08
CA SER A 319 -9.64 -30.01 -10.08
C SER A 319 -9.11 -29.54 -8.72
N LEU A 320 -9.96 -28.91 -7.91
CA LEU A 320 -9.62 -28.55 -6.53
C LEU A 320 -9.67 -29.80 -5.64
N SER A 321 -8.86 -29.86 -4.58
CA SER A 321 -8.79 -30.99 -3.64
C SER A 321 -9.98 -31.02 -2.66
N THR A 322 -11.20 -31.13 -3.18
CA THR A 322 -12.48 -30.93 -2.46
C THR A 322 -12.76 -31.84 -1.24
N GLY A 323 -11.91 -32.85 -1.00
CA GLY A 323 -11.98 -33.72 0.16
C GLY A 323 -11.08 -33.31 1.34
N ASP A 324 -10.31 -32.23 1.23
CA ASP A 324 -9.41 -31.77 2.30
C ASP A 324 -10.05 -30.80 3.29
N ALA A 325 -9.34 -30.52 4.39
CA ALA A 325 -9.83 -29.65 5.47
C ALA A 325 -9.87 -28.16 5.08
N GLY A 326 -8.99 -27.70 4.19
CA GLY A 326 -8.93 -26.31 3.74
C GLY A 326 -10.10 -25.96 2.82
N TYR A 327 -10.46 -26.87 1.91
CA TYR A 327 -11.69 -26.75 1.12
C TYR A 327 -12.95 -26.94 1.96
N ALA A 328 -12.94 -27.82 2.96
CA ALA A 328 -14.08 -27.97 3.90
C ALA A 328 -14.33 -26.70 4.72
N VAL A 329 -13.27 -25.99 5.14
CA VAL A 329 -13.38 -24.69 5.80
C VAL A 329 -13.78 -23.59 4.83
N TRP A 330 -13.24 -23.56 3.60
CA TRP A 330 -13.67 -22.62 2.55
C TRP A 330 -15.17 -22.71 2.28
N GLN A 331 -15.72 -23.93 2.21
CA GLN A 331 -17.14 -24.16 2.01
C GLN A 331 -18.00 -23.92 3.26
N SER A 332 -17.40 -23.72 4.44
CA SER A 332 -18.12 -23.59 5.71
C SER A 332 -18.92 -22.28 5.84
N GLY A 333 -19.86 -22.29 6.79
CA GLY A 333 -20.59 -21.09 7.21
C GLY A 333 -19.75 -20.07 8.01
N GLN A 334 -18.57 -20.47 8.53
CA GLN A 334 -17.64 -19.51 9.10
C GLN A 334 -16.98 -18.68 7.99
N MET A 335 -16.51 -19.32 6.91
CA MET A 335 -15.98 -18.58 5.76
C MET A 335 -17.06 -17.69 5.11
N THR A 336 -18.31 -18.14 5.06
CA THR A 336 -19.44 -17.28 4.64
C THR A 336 -19.62 -16.06 5.58
N SER A 337 -19.35 -16.20 6.87
CA SER A 337 -19.38 -15.07 7.81
C SER A 337 -18.20 -14.09 7.57
N VAL A 338 -17.00 -14.60 7.29
CA VAL A 338 -15.83 -13.79 6.90
C VAL A 338 -16.13 -12.98 5.63
N ILE A 339 -16.63 -13.63 4.57
CA ILE A 339 -16.98 -12.98 3.29
C ILE A 339 -18.01 -11.85 3.52
N ASN A 340 -19.10 -12.14 4.22
CA ASN A 340 -20.12 -11.14 4.52
C ASN A 340 -19.60 -9.97 5.37
N ALA A 341 -18.63 -10.21 6.27
CA ALA A 341 -18.04 -9.18 7.10
C ALA A 341 -17.09 -8.27 6.31
N ALA A 342 -16.20 -8.87 5.49
CA ALA A 342 -15.32 -8.17 4.56
C ALA A 342 -16.12 -7.28 3.59
N HIS A 343 -17.13 -7.85 2.92
CA HIS A 343 -18.05 -7.10 2.03
C HIS A 343 -18.83 -5.98 2.75
N SER A 344 -19.07 -6.13 4.06
CA SER A 344 -19.74 -5.09 4.86
C SER A 344 -18.80 -3.95 5.30
N ALA A 345 -17.49 -4.21 5.38
CA ALA A 345 -16.47 -3.18 5.55
C ALA A 345 -16.14 -2.46 4.22
N GLY A 346 -16.27 -3.18 3.09
CA GLY A 346 -15.93 -2.73 1.74
C GLY A 346 -14.71 -3.46 1.14
N ASP A 347 -14.20 -4.46 1.84
CA ASP A 347 -13.07 -5.30 1.43
C ASP A 347 -13.47 -6.32 0.37
N ARG A 348 -12.46 -6.80 -0.37
CA ARG A 348 -12.58 -7.92 -1.31
C ARG A 348 -12.12 -9.23 -0.67
N VAL A 349 -12.64 -10.36 -1.15
CA VAL A 349 -12.15 -11.70 -0.77
C VAL A 349 -11.63 -12.45 -1.98
N LEU A 350 -10.40 -12.99 -1.91
CA LEU A 350 -9.79 -13.83 -2.94
C LEU A 350 -9.76 -15.29 -2.51
N VAL A 351 -9.90 -16.19 -3.49
CA VAL A 351 -9.60 -17.62 -3.29
C VAL A 351 -8.16 -17.90 -3.73
N THR A 352 -7.28 -18.24 -2.78
CA THR A 352 -5.89 -18.62 -3.06
C THR A 352 -5.82 -20.07 -3.53
N ALA A 353 -5.31 -20.28 -4.74
CA ALA A 353 -5.06 -21.59 -5.31
C ALA A 353 -3.57 -21.94 -5.17
N LYS A 354 -3.24 -23.01 -4.43
CA LYS A 354 -1.84 -23.28 -4.05
C LYS A 354 -1.23 -24.59 -4.54
N ALA A 355 0.07 -24.54 -4.85
CA ALA A 355 0.87 -25.69 -5.29
C ALA A 355 2.36 -25.50 -4.99
N TYR A 356 2.93 -26.35 -4.14
CA TYR A 356 4.31 -26.21 -3.60
C TYR A 356 5.31 -27.25 -4.14
N ASN A 357 5.14 -27.73 -5.37
CA ASN A 357 6.10 -28.65 -5.99
C ASN A 357 6.03 -28.63 -7.52
N ASP A 358 7.19 -28.66 -8.17
CA ASP A 358 7.31 -28.54 -9.63
C ASP A 358 6.47 -29.59 -10.38
N GLY A 359 6.36 -30.82 -9.85
CA GLY A 359 5.62 -31.90 -10.50
C GLY A 359 4.11 -31.66 -10.58
N LEU A 360 3.51 -31.08 -9.54
CA LEU A 360 2.12 -30.64 -9.55
C LEU A 360 1.96 -29.38 -10.42
N ILE A 361 2.86 -28.41 -10.28
CA ILE A 361 2.77 -27.15 -11.03
C ILE A 361 2.83 -27.44 -12.54
N HIS A 362 3.82 -28.20 -13.02
CA HIS A 362 3.91 -28.65 -14.42
C HIS A 362 2.63 -29.31 -14.93
N ALA A 363 2.00 -30.19 -14.13
CA ALA A 363 0.77 -30.85 -14.52
C ALA A 363 -0.38 -29.84 -14.76
N LEU A 364 -0.47 -28.82 -13.89
CA LEU A 364 -1.43 -27.73 -13.97
C LEU A 364 -1.11 -26.74 -15.12
N THR A 365 0.15 -26.38 -15.33
CA THR A 365 0.58 -25.31 -16.24
C THR A 365 0.74 -25.74 -17.69
N ASP A 366 1.28 -26.94 -17.94
CA ASP A 366 1.76 -27.30 -19.28
C ASP A 366 0.59 -27.78 -20.16
N GLY A 367 -0.34 -28.52 -19.55
CA GLY A 367 -1.54 -29.02 -20.21
C GLY A 367 -2.60 -27.93 -20.37
N ALA A 368 -2.87 -27.50 -21.61
CA ALA A 368 -3.93 -26.52 -21.90
C ALA A 368 -5.32 -26.96 -21.41
N ALA A 369 -5.60 -28.27 -21.35
CA ALA A 369 -6.82 -28.80 -20.76
C ALA A 369 -6.81 -28.69 -19.21
N THR A 370 -5.67 -28.95 -18.56
CA THR A 370 -5.51 -28.82 -17.10
C THR A 370 -5.67 -27.37 -16.66
N ARG A 371 -5.03 -26.42 -17.36
CA ARG A 371 -5.22 -24.98 -17.13
C ARG A 371 -6.69 -24.58 -17.22
N GLN A 372 -7.39 -25.04 -18.26
CA GLN A 372 -8.82 -24.76 -18.42
C GLN A 372 -9.69 -25.38 -17.32
N ALA A 373 -9.36 -26.57 -16.84
CA ALA A 373 -10.05 -27.20 -15.71
C ALA A 373 -9.86 -26.36 -14.43
N LEU A 374 -8.61 -25.99 -14.12
CA LEU A 374 -8.26 -25.17 -12.95
C LEU A 374 -8.95 -23.81 -12.98
N VAL A 375 -8.82 -23.08 -14.09
CA VAL A 375 -9.46 -21.77 -14.24
C VAL A 375 -10.98 -21.87 -14.17
N THR A 376 -11.58 -22.93 -14.72
CA THR A 376 -13.03 -23.16 -14.62
C THR A 376 -13.46 -23.46 -13.19
N ALA A 377 -12.69 -24.25 -12.43
CA ALA A 377 -13.00 -24.58 -11.04
C ALA A 377 -12.85 -23.36 -10.11
N LEU A 378 -11.81 -22.55 -10.29
CA LEU A 378 -11.60 -21.32 -9.52
C LEU A 378 -12.72 -20.29 -9.80
N LEU A 379 -13.15 -20.15 -11.05
CA LEU A 379 -14.29 -19.29 -11.41
C LEU A 379 -15.63 -19.80 -10.84
N GLN A 380 -15.79 -21.11 -10.65
CA GLN A 380 -16.96 -21.69 -9.98
C GLN A 380 -16.97 -21.37 -8.48
N GLU A 381 -15.81 -21.36 -7.81
CA GLU A 381 -15.72 -20.91 -6.41
C GLU A 381 -15.96 -19.40 -6.28
N VAL A 382 -15.34 -18.59 -7.15
CA VAL A 382 -15.55 -17.14 -7.20
C VAL A 382 -17.04 -16.80 -7.33
N ALA A 383 -17.72 -17.34 -8.34
CA ALA A 383 -19.13 -17.08 -8.57
C ALA A 383 -20.07 -17.78 -7.57
N GLY A 384 -19.69 -18.94 -7.05
CA GLY A 384 -20.52 -19.77 -6.15
C GLY A 384 -20.46 -19.35 -4.69
N ARG A 385 -19.35 -18.73 -4.25
CA ARG A 385 -19.15 -18.24 -2.88
C ARG A 385 -19.35 -16.73 -2.75
N GLY A 386 -19.29 -15.99 -3.86
CA GLY A 386 -19.24 -14.53 -3.85
C GLY A 386 -17.85 -14.03 -3.45
N ALA A 387 -16.79 -14.60 -4.05
CA ALA A 387 -15.45 -14.02 -3.95
C ALA A 387 -15.24 -13.00 -5.07
N ASP A 388 -14.32 -12.08 -4.88
CA ASP A 388 -14.06 -10.93 -5.76
C ASP A 388 -12.82 -11.15 -6.65
N GLY A 389 -12.24 -12.34 -6.62
CA GLY A 389 -11.04 -12.64 -7.39
C GLY A 389 -10.34 -13.92 -6.98
N VAL A 390 -9.16 -14.11 -7.54
CA VAL A 390 -8.29 -15.27 -7.33
C VAL A 390 -6.91 -14.78 -6.96
N ASP A 391 -6.23 -15.62 -6.21
CA ASP A 391 -4.83 -15.48 -5.85
C ASP A 391 -4.09 -16.81 -6.17
N ILE A 392 -2.80 -16.74 -6.48
CA ILE A 392 -2.00 -17.85 -7.04
C ILE A 392 -0.70 -17.99 -6.26
N ASP A 393 -0.73 -18.91 -5.29
CA ASP A 393 0.35 -19.27 -4.36
C ASP A 393 1.09 -20.52 -4.88
N PHE A 394 1.87 -20.32 -5.96
CA PHE A 394 2.58 -21.41 -6.64
C PHE A 394 4.09 -21.32 -6.31
N GLU A 395 4.58 -22.20 -5.44
CA GLU A 395 5.98 -22.28 -5.04
C GLU A 395 6.71 -23.38 -5.83
N GLY A 396 7.30 -23.00 -6.96
CA GLY A 396 8.11 -23.88 -7.81
C GLY A 396 9.45 -23.26 -8.17
N VAL A 397 10.45 -24.11 -8.40
CA VAL A 397 11.83 -23.73 -8.68
C VAL A 397 12.28 -24.04 -10.10
N ASP A 398 11.60 -24.94 -10.84
CA ASP A 398 11.97 -25.25 -12.23
C ASP A 398 11.56 -24.12 -13.21
N PRO A 399 12.51 -23.43 -13.87
CA PRO A 399 12.21 -22.36 -14.81
C PRO A 399 11.46 -22.81 -16.08
N ALA A 400 11.44 -24.11 -16.40
CA ALA A 400 10.72 -24.65 -17.56
C ALA A 400 9.20 -24.35 -17.48
N THR A 401 8.66 -24.33 -16.27
CA THR A 401 7.27 -23.97 -15.91
C THR A 401 6.84 -22.60 -16.45
N SER A 402 7.78 -21.67 -16.66
CA SER A 402 7.48 -20.24 -16.80
C SER A 402 6.50 -19.88 -17.94
N SER A 403 6.62 -20.56 -19.08
CA SER A 403 5.70 -20.33 -20.21
C SER A 403 4.28 -20.85 -19.93
N GLY A 404 4.16 -21.94 -19.16
CA GLY A 404 2.87 -22.51 -18.76
C GLY A 404 2.19 -21.71 -17.65
N LEU A 405 2.95 -21.21 -16.66
CA LEU A 405 2.45 -20.31 -15.62
C LEU A 405 1.92 -19.01 -16.23
N THR A 406 2.68 -18.40 -17.14
CA THR A 406 2.26 -17.18 -17.85
C THR A 406 0.98 -17.41 -18.66
N ALA A 407 0.85 -18.58 -19.30
CA ALA A 407 -0.38 -18.96 -19.99
C ALA A 407 -1.57 -19.18 -19.02
N LEU A 408 -1.34 -19.77 -17.83
CA LEU A 408 -2.37 -19.97 -16.80
C LEU A 408 -2.92 -18.65 -16.27
N VAL A 409 -2.04 -17.72 -15.90
CA VAL A 409 -2.43 -16.40 -15.38
C VAL A 409 -3.14 -15.57 -16.46
N GLY A 410 -2.73 -15.68 -17.74
CA GLY A 410 -3.44 -15.08 -18.87
C GLY A 410 -4.83 -15.69 -19.14
N ASP A 411 -4.93 -17.03 -19.20
CA ASP A 411 -6.18 -17.79 -19.34
C ASP A 411 -7.17 -17.42 -18.20
N LEU A 412 -6.65 -17.26 -16.97
CA LEU A 412 -7.39 -16.90 -15.77
C LEU A 412 -7.89 -15.45 -15.81
N GLN A 413 -7.01 -14.47 -16.00
CA GLN A 413 -7.40 -13.06 -15.96
C GLN A 413 -8.42 -12.70 -17.03
N TYR A 414 -8.26 -13.22 -18.25
CA TYR A 414 -9.21 -12.98 -19.33
C TYR A 414 -10.64 -13.41 -18.92
N ARG A 415 -10.76 -14.55 -18.24
CA ARG A 415 -12.05 -15.09 -17.81
C ARG A 415 -12.56 -14.43 -16.52
N LEU A 416 -11.70 -14.04 -15.58
CA LEU A 416 -12.06 -13.24 -14.41
C LEU A 416 -12.67 -11.89 -14.80
N ARG A 417 -11.97 -11.10 -15.64
CA ARG A 417 -12.46 -9.81 -16.14
C ARG A 417 -13.71 -9.95 -17.01
N THR A 418 -13.95 -11.11 -17.61
CA THR A 418 -15.19 -11.43 -18.32
C THR A 418 -16.35 -11.77 -17.38
N ALA A 419 -16.08 -12.45 -16.25
CA ALA A 419 -17.10 -12.87 -15.28
C ALA A 419 -17.50 -11.77 -14.28
N LEU A 420 -16.51 -11.00 -13.80
CA LEU A 420 -16.66 -9.91 -12.82
C LEU A 420 -16.07 -8.59 -13.35
N PRO A 421 -16.59 -8.05 -14.46
CA PRO A 421 -16.10 -6.79 -15.02
C PRO A 421 -16.18 -5.67 -13.97
N TYR A 422 -15.08 -4.93 -13.84
CA TYR A 422 -14.86 -3.84 -12.87
C TYR A 422 -14.81 -4.24 -11.38
N GLN A 423 -14.79 -5.54 -11.05
CA GLN A 423 -14.73 -6.04 -9.66
C GLN A 423 -13.63 -7.09 -9.42
N SER A 424 -13.24 -7.88 -10.44
CA SER A 424 -12.19 -8.90 -10.30
C SER A 424 -10.82 -8.33 -9.91
N MET A 425 -10.14 -8.97 -8.95
CA MET A 425 -8.68 -8.89 -8.78
C MET A 425 -8.03 -10.25 -9.10
N LEU A 426 -6.85 -10.22 -9.73
CA LEU A 426 -5.91 -11.35 -9.78
C LEU A 426 -4.57 -10.97 -9.15
N VAL A 427 -4.20 -11.68 -8.09
CA VAL A 427 -2.87 -11.65 -7.47
C VAL A 427 -2.07 -12.88 -7.90
N VAL A 428 -0.75 -12.75 -7.93
CA VAL A 428 0.19 -13.88 -8.02
C VAL A 428 1.28 -13.64 -6.97
N ASP A 429 1.48 -14.62 -6.09
CA ASP A 429 2.52 -14.58 -5.07
C ASP A 429 3.85 -14.94 -5.68
N THR A 430 4.91 -14.22 -5.30
CA THR A 430 6.21 -14.30 -5.96
C THR A 430 7.37 -14.16 -4.98
N TYR A 431 8.43 -14.94 -5.19
CA TYR A 431 9.65 -14.81 -4.40
C TYR A 431 10.28 -13.42 -4.54
N ALA A 432 10.85 -12.89 -3.44
CA ALA A 432 11.65 -11.66 -3.39
C ALA A 432 12.66 -11.52 -4.55
N THR A 433 13.28 -12.65 -4.94
CA THR A 433 14.35 -12.72 -5.95
C THR A 433 13.85 -12.87 -7.38
N ALA A 434 12.56 -13.19 -7.61
CA ALA A 434 12.11 -13.67 -8.91
C ALA A 434 12.22 -12.64 -10.05
N ALA A 435 12.12 -11.34 -9.76
CA ALA A 435 12.36 -10.28 -10.75
C ALA A 435 13.80 -10.21 -11.30
N ALA A 436 14.77 -10.89 -10.67
CA ALA A 436 16.12 -11.09 -11.24
C ALA A 436 16.10 -12.05 -12.45
N GLY A 437 15.07 -12.89 -12.57
CA GLY A 437 14.92 -13.91 -13.61
C GLY A 437 15.66 -15.22 -13.31
N GLY A 438 15.40 -16.24 -14.13
CA GLY A 438 15.95 -17.59 -13.92
C GLY A 438 15.16 -18.45 -12.93
N THR A 439 13.95 -18.03 -12.57
CA THR A 439 12.92 -18.80 -11.85
C THR A 439 11.76 -19.13 -12.80
N MET A 440 10.67 -19.74 -12.31
CA MET A 440 9.45 -19.90 -13.12
C MET A 440 8.67 -18.60 -13.37
N PHE A 441 8.96 -17.50 -12.67
CA PHE A 441 8.16 -16.28 -12.80
C PHE A 441 8.76 -15.33 -13.85
N ASP A 442 8.21 -15.32 -15.07
CA ASP A 442 8.47 -14.21 -16.00
C ASP A 442 7.63 -13.00 -15.57
N ILE A 443 8.17 -12.19 -14.66
CA ILE A 443 7.54 -10.97 -14.17
C ILE A 443 7.18 -9.99 -15.32
N SER A 444 7.92 -10.03 -16.44
CA SER A 444 7.64 -9.17 -17.59
C SER A 444 6.51 -9.72 -18.47
N GLY A 445 6.41 -11.05 -18.59
CA GLY A 445 5.34 -11.76 -19.28
C GLY A 445 4.03 -11.82 -18.48
N LEU A 446 4.09 -11.87 -17.15
CA LEU A 446 2.95 -11.90 -16.22
C LEU A 446 2.30 -10.52 -16.02
N HIS A 447 3.10 -9.44 -16.10
CA HIS A 447 2.69 -8.05 -15.85
C HIS A 447 1.37 -7.59 -16.51
N PRO A 448 1.03 -7.94 -17.76
CA PRO A 448 -0.23 -7.54 -18.40
C PRO A 448 -1.48 -8.24 -17.83
N TYR A 449 -1.29 -9.37 -17.13
CA TYR A 449 -2.34 -10.27 -16.70
C TYR A 449 -2.63 -10.20 -15.19
N VAL A 450 -1.72 -9.72 -14.37
CA VAL A 450 -1.98 -9.53 -12.92
C VAL A 450 -2.52 -8.14 -12.62
N ASP A 451 -3.33 -8.00 -11.58
CA ASP A 451 -3.67 -6.69 -11.00
C ASP A 451 -2.62 -6.29 -9.95
N ALA A 452 -1.99 -7.27 -9.29
CA ALA A 452 -0.74 -7.10 -8.54
C ALA A 452 0.09 -8.39 -8.49
N PHE A 453 1.39 -8.25 -8.27
CA PHE A 453 2.23 -9.29 -7.66
C PHE A 453 2.28 -9.00 -6.16
N ASP A 454 2.06 -10.00 -5.30
CA ASP A 454 2.62 -9.91 -3.96
C ASP A 454 4.05 -10.45 -3.98
N VAL A 455 4.96 -9.66 -3.42
CA VAL A 455 6.37 -9.97 -3.38
C VAL A 455 6.69 -10.42 -1.97
N MET A 456 6.77 -11.75 -1.79
CA MET A 456 7.13 -12.40 -0.53
C MET A 456 8.58 -12.04 -0.15
N ALA A 457 8.73 -10.87 0.48
CA ALA A 457 10.00 -10.23 0.80
C ALA A 457 10.49 -10.62 2.21
N TYR A 458 10.35 -11.91 2.51
CA TYR A 458 10.64 -12.57 3.78
C TYR A 458 11.34 -13.92 3.52
N ASP A 459 11.56 -14.70 4.59
CA ASP A 459 12.29 -15.97 4.57
C ASP A 459 13.74 -15.89 4.04
N ASP A 460 14.39 -14.72 4.21
CA ASP A 460 15.84 -14.53 4.00
C ASP A 460 16.67 -15.38 4.98
N SER A 461 16.13 -15.59 6.19
CA SER A 461 16.54 -16.62 7.15
C SER A 461 15.36 -17.52 7.51
N THR A 462 15.58 -18.83 7.59
CA THR A 462 14.53 -19.85 7.82
C THR A 462 14.98 -20.94 8.80
N GLU A 463 14.11 -21.94 9.04
CA GLU A 463 14.47 -23.11 9.84
C GLU A 463 15.68 -23.89 9.30
N ALA A 464 15.99 -23.77 8.00
CA ALA A 464 17.14 -24.40 7.35
C ALA A 464 18.45 -23.60 7.50
N SER A 465 18.42 -22.37 8.03
CA SER A 465 19.59 -21.51 8.18
C SER A 465 20.62 -22.10 9.16
N SER A 466 21.90 -21.99 8.81
CA SER A 466 23.03 -22.45 9.64
C SER A 466 23.38 -21.50 10.80
N HIS A 467 22.89 -20.26 10.72
CA HIS A 467 22.99 -19.19 11.71
C HIS A 467 21.58 -18.63 11.90
N ALA A 468 21.25 -18.10 13.08
CA ALA A 468 20.06 -17.27 13.24
C ALA A 468 20.17 -16.01 12.35
N GLY A 469 19.05 -15.40 11.97
CA GLY A 469 19.11 -14.17 11.18
C GLY A 469 17.75 -13.52 10.86
N PRO A 470 17.75 -12.30 10.29
CA PRO A 470 16.53 -11.57 9.97
C PRO A 470 15.61 -12.33 9.00
N VAL A 471 14.31 -12.34 9.28
CA VAL A 471 13.31 -12.97 8.39
C VAL A 471 13.06 -12.10 7.16
N ALA A 472 12.83 -10.80 7.36
CA ALA A 472 12.56 -9.83 6.29
C ALA A 472 13.48 -8.59 6.40
N PRO A 473 14.79 -8.72 6.13
CA PRO A 473 15.72 -7.60 6.22
C PRO A 473 15.38 -6.51 5.21
N LEU A 474 15.20 -5.28 5.68
CA LEU A 474 14.95 -4.11 4.84
C LEU A 474 16.14 -3.81 3.91
N ARG A 475 17.36 -3.99 4.42
CA ARG A 475 18.64 -3.85 3.72
C ARG A 475 19.61 -4.91 4.24
N GLY A 476 20.48 -5.41 3.38
CA GLY A 476 21.40 -6.51 3.69
C GLY A 476 22.00 -7.08 2.41
N ASP A 477 22.29 -8.38 2.43
CA ASP A 477 22.72 -9.15 1.26
C ASP A 477 21.55 -9.45 0.29
N SER A 478 21.75 -10.36 -0.66
CA SER A 478 20.82 -10.62 -1.77
C SER A 478 19.57 -11.37 -1.34
N GLY A 479 18.48 -10.63 -1.15
CA GLY A 479 17.16 -11.10 -0.72
C GLY A 479 16.35 -9.98 -0.06
N ALA A 480 17.04 -9.10 0.64
CA ALA A 480 16.50 -7.96 1.38
C ALA A 480 15.46 -7.11 0.60
N VAL A 481 14.42 -6.66 1.31
CA VAL A 481 13.24 -5.93 0.80
C VAL A 481 13.58 -4.82 -0.18
N ALA A 482 14.54 -3.95 0.15
CA ALA A 482 14.90 -2.82 -0.73
C ALA A 482 15.53 -3.27 -2.06
N GLN A 483 16.16 -4.45 -2.11
CA GLN A 483 16.68 -5.03 -3.35
C GLN A 483 15.55 -5.68 -4.16
N ALA A 484 14.67 -6.44 -3.50
CA ALA A 484 13.48 -7.04 -4.12
C ALA A 484 12.62 -5.96 -4.78
N VAL A 485 12.19 -4.94 -4.02
CA VAL A 485 11.41 -3.80 -4.53
C VAL A 485 12.12 -3.11 -5.70
N ALA A 486 13.44 -2.86 -5.62
CA ALA A 486 14.18 -2.26 -6.72
C ALA A 486 14.24 -3.14 -7.99
N ALA A 487 14.29 -4.47 -7.83
CA ALA A 487 14.25 -5.41 -8.95
C ALA A 487 12.87 -5.46 -9.63
N TYR A 488 11.78 -5.46 -8.85
CA TYR A 488 10.41 -5.40 -9.40
C TYR A 488 10.13 -4.06 -10.09
N LEU A 489 10.52 -2.94 -9.50
CA LEU A 489 10.36 -1.60 -10.10
C LEU A 489 11.18 -1.39 -11.39
N ALA A 490 12.19 -2.23 -11.65
CA ALA A 490 12.91 -2.28 -12.92
C ALA A 490 12.18 -3.10 -14.01
N LYS A 491 11.03 -3.71 -13.69
CA LYS A 491 10.22 -4.56 -14.57
C LYS A 491 8.79 -4.04 -14.74
N VAL A 492 8.16 -3.60 -13.65
CA VAL A 492 6.71 -3.32 -13.59
C VAL A 492 6.39 -2.00 -12.87
N PRO A 493 5.22 -1.39 -13.11
CA PRO A 493 4.78 -0.21 -12.36
C PRO A 493 4.66 -0.48 -10.86
N ALA A 494 5.05 0.49 -10.03
CA ALA A 494 4.89 0.43 -8.57
C ALA A 494 3.46 0.06 -8.12
N ALA A 495 2.46 0.54 -8.85
CA ALA A 495 1.04 0.28 -8.60
C ALA A 495 0.58 -1.17 -8.86
N GLN A 496 1.48 -2.09 -9.25
CA GLN A 496 1.24 -3.55 -9.30
C GLN A 496 2.20 -4.33 -8.36
N VAL A 497 2.95 -3.65 -7.50
CA VAL A 497 3.84 -4.29 -6.51
C VAL A 497 3.19 -4.16 -5.14
N ILE A 498 2.73 -5.26 -4.58
CA ILE A 498 2.39 -5.39 -3.16
C ILE A 498 3.66 -5.89 -2.45
N LEU A 499 3.91 -5.38 -1.24
CA LEU A 499 5.05 -5.78 -0.42
C LEU A 499 4.60 -6.79 0.64
N GLY A 500 4.95 -8.06 0.46
CA GLY A 500 4.75 -9.12 1.43
C GLY A 500 5.54 -8.86 2.70
N VAL A 501 4.88 -8.97 3.85
CA VAL A 501 5.45 -8.78 5.19
C VAL A 501 5.06 -9.93 6.12
N PRO A 502 6.01 -10.47 6.91
CA PRO A 502 5.74 -11.57 7.82
C PRO A 502 5.23 -11.05 9.17
N TYR A 503 4.16 -11.63 9.70
CA TYR A 503 3.68 -11.44 11.07
C TYR A 503 4.19 -12.59 11.98
N TYR A 504 5.40 -13.07 11.71
CA TYR A 504 6.06 -14.17 12.43
C TYR A 504 7.55 -13.90 12.61
N GLY A 505 8.20 -14.78 13.37
CA GLY A 505 9.64 -14.89 13.49
C GLY A 505 10.12 -16.33 13.37
N TYR A 506 11.43 -16.51 13.43
CA TYR A 506 12.06 -17.82 13.61
C TYR A 506 12.92 -17.81 14.88
N LYS A 507 12.84 -18.90 15.66
CA LYS A 507 13.52 -19.07 16.94
C LYS A 507 14.41 -20.30 16.94
N TRP A 508 15.71 -20.08 16.84
CA TRP A 508 16.73 -21.13 16.81
C TRP A 508 17.18 -21.52 18.22
N SER A 509 17.71 -22.74 18.37
CA SER A 509 18.65 -23.04 19.46
C SER A 509 20.07 -22.80 18.95
N THR A 510 20.86 -22.01 19.67
CA THR A 510 22.17 -21.52 19.21
C THR A 510 23.32 -21.85 20.16
N ASN A 511 24.53 -21.90 19.61
CA ASN A 511 25.76 -22.19 20.36
C ASN A 511 26.29 -21.00 21.18
N GLY A 512 25.65 -19.84 21.10
CA GLY A 512 26.11 -18.58 21.70
C GLY A 512 25.05 -17.49 21.64
N ASN A 513 25.40 -16.30 22.13
CA ASN A 513 24.48 -15.20 22.42
C ASN A 513 24.87 -13.86 21.79
N GLY A 514 25.61 -13.90 20.68
CA GLY A 514 25.81 -12.76 19.79
C GLY A 514 24.80 -12.81 18.64
N ALA A 515 24.57 -11.67 17.97
CA ALA A 515 23.72 -11.60 16.79
C ALA A 515 24.14 -12.62 15.73
N GLN A 516 23.16 -13.29 15.12
CA GLN A 516 23.35 -14.32 14.10
C GLN A 516 24.21 -15.50 14.60
N ALA A 517 23.95 -16.01 15.80
CA ALA A 517 24.75 -17.11 16.33
C ALA A 517 24.55 -18.41 15.53
N VAL A 518 25.61 -19.22 15.46
CA VAL A 518 25.61 -20.54 14.83
C VAL A 518 24.53 -21.42 15.49
N VAL A 519 23.62 -21.97 14.69
CA VAL A 519 22.55 -22.85 15.16
C VAL A 519 23.17 -24.14 15.73
N SER A 520 22.80 -24.51 16.96
CA SER A 520 23.27 -25.75 17.60
C SER A 520 22.41 -26.94 17.18
N CYS A 521 21.09 -26.74 17.15
CA CYS A 521 20.09 -27.70 16.71
C CYS A 521 18.72 -27.02 16.67
N CYS A 522 17.91 -27.35 15.67
CA CYS A 522 16.50 -26.97 15.57
C CYS A 522 16.21 -25.46 15.49
N ALA A 523 15.12 -25.19 14.79
CA ALA A 523 14.47 -23.91 14.65
C ALA A 523 12.97 -24.19 14.57
N ASN A 524 12.17 -23.23 15.03
CA ASN A 524 10.73 -23.22 14.79
C ASN A 524 10.37 -21.86 14.18
N ILE A 525 9.38 -21.82 13.31
CA ILE A 525 8.52 -20.65 13.15
C ILE A 525 7.74 -20.39 14.45
N ASP A 526 7.64 -19.13 14.84
CA ASP A 526 6.78 -18.64 15.92
C ASP A 526 5.94 -17.48 15.38
N THR A 527 4.63 -17.44 15.67
CA THR A 527 3.80 -16.27 15.32
C THR A 527 4.23 -15.03 16.12
N TYR A 528 3.83 -13.82 15.71
CA TYR A 528 4.12 -12.61 16.49
C TYR A 528 3.68 -12.75 17.96
N ASN A 529 2.49 -13.30 18.19
CA ASN A 529 2.00 -13.59 19.54
C ASN A 529 2.81 -14.67 20.27
N ASP A 530 3.28 -15.72 19.60
CA ASP A 530 4.17 -16.73 20.21
C ASP A 530 5.51 -16.11 20.62
N VAL A 531 6.11 -15.25 19.79
CA VAL A 531 7.35 -14.53 20.14
C VAL A 531 7.15 -13.63 21.35
N LEU A 532 6.02 -12.92 21.45
CA LEU A 532 5.70 -12.15 22.67
C LEU A 532 5.51 -13.06 23.90
N SER A 533 4.97 -14.27 23.72
CA SER A 533 4.87 -15.29 24.77
C SER A 533 6.25 -15.77 25.25
N ASP A 534 7.16 -16.12 24.33
CA ASP A 534 8.55 -16.47 24.66
C ASP A 534 9.26 -15.35 25.44
N LEU A 535 9.16 -14.11 24.96
CA LEU A 535 9.79 -12.95 25.60
C LEU A 535 9.15 -12.64 26.97
N GLY A 536 7.87 -12.97 27.16
CA GLY A 536 7.17 -12.87 28.44
C GLY A 536 7.56 -13.93 29.47
N CYS A 537 7.92 -15.15 29.04
CA CYS A 537 8.38 -16.22 29.94
C CYS A 537 9.91 -16.28 30.13
N ALA A 538 10.69 -15.73 29.20
CA ALA A 538 12.15 -15.82 29.21
C ALA A 538 12.78 -15.21 30.47
N GLN A 539 13.82 -15.87 31.00
CA GLN A 539 14.61 -15.30 32.09
C GLN A 539 15.58 -14.25 31.54
N GLN A 540 15.24 -12.97 31.74
CA GLN A 540 16.06 -11.81 31.37
C GLN A 540 16.47 -11.79 29.87
N PRO A 541 15.50 -11.82 28.92
CA PRO A 541 15.81 -11.76 27.51
C PRO A 541 16.52 -10.44 27.14
N SER A 542 17.57 -10.57 26.34
CA SER A 542 18.34 -9.44 25.82
C SER A 542 17.72 -8.98 24.49
N LEU A 543 16.78 -8.04 24.58
CA LEU A 543 16.18 -7.40 23.39
C LEU A 543 17.21 -6.52 22.65
N SER A 544 17.19 -6.58 21.33
CA SER A 544 18.12 -5.88 20.43
C SER A 544 17.43 -5.52 19.11
N TYR A 545 18.07 -4.68 18.30
CA TYR A 545 17.55 -4.29 16.99
C TYR A 545 18.70 -4.20 15.98
N ASP A 546 18.52 -4.81 14.80
CA ASP A 546 19.48 -4.69 13.71
C ASP A 546 19.23 -3.37 12.95
N ALA A 547 20.19 -2.45 13.02
CA ALA A 547 20.09 -1.14 12.42
C ALA A 547 20.20 -1.13 10.87
N VAL A 548 20.69 -2.20 10.26
CA VAL A 548 20.83 -2.35 8.80
C VAL A 548 19.62 -3.10 8.25
N ALA A 549 19.32 -4.27 8.82
CA ALA A 549 18.15 -5.06 8.47
C ALA A 549 16.83 -4.36 8.87
N GLN A 550 16.83 -3.47 9.87
CA GLN A 550 15.61 -2.88 10.44
C GLN A 550 14.65 -3.98 10.92
N VAL A 551 15.16 -4.89 11.75
CA VAL A 551 14.46 -6.07 12.29
C VAL A 551 14.82 -6.20 13.78
N PRO A 552 13.84 -6.33 14.70
CA PRO A 552 14.11 -6.65 16.10
C PRO A 552 14.58 -8.11 16.26
N TRP A 553 15.46 -8.33 17.22
CA TRP A 553 15.91 -9.66 17.58
C TRP A 553 16.21 -9.76 19.07
N ALA A 554 16.14 -10.96 19.61
CA ALA A 554 16.36 -11.19 21.04
C ALA A 554 17.02 -12.53 21.29
N TRP A 555 17.71 -12.63 22.44
CA TRP A 555 18.26 -13.91 22.91
C TRP A 555 18.08 -14.09 24.41
N TRP A 556 18.00 -15.35 24.85
CA TRP A 556 18.01 -15.75 26.26
C TRP A 556 18.68 -17.12 26.43
N ASN A 557 18.94 -17.53 27.67
CA ASN A 557 19.46 -18.86 27.98
C ASN A 557 18.32 -19.77 28.46
N SER A 558 17.98 -20.83 27.72
CA SER A 558 17.08 -21.89 28.16
C SER A 558 17.88 -22.95 28.95
N PRO A 559 17.67 -23.08 30.28
CA PRO A 559 18.42 -24.02 31.12
C PRO A 559 18.03 -25.49 30.84
N ALA A 560 18.81 -26.46 31.31
CA ALA A 560 18.48 -27.89 31.22
C ALA A 560 17.29 -28.36 32.09
N GLY A 561 16.69 -27.45 32.86
CA GLY A 561 15.68 -27.77 33.86
C GLY A 561 15.23 -26.51 34.60
N GLY A 562 13.91 -26.36 34.79
CA GLY A 562 13.33 -25.17 35.43
C GLY A 562 13.22 -23.95 34.51
N ASP A 563 13.24 -24.17 33.20
CA ASP A 563 12.91 -23.14 32.19
C ASP A 563 11.44 -22.68 32.36
N PRO A 564 11.16 -21.39 32.61
CA PRO A 564 9.78 -20.91 32.74
C PRO A 564 9.00 -20.98 31.42
N CYS A 565 9.68 -20.99 30.28
CA CYS A 565 9.08 -21.26 28.97
C CYS A 565 8.84 -22.76 28.71
N GLY A 566 9.18 -23.64 29.65
CA GLY A 566 8.94 -25.08 29.56
C GLY A 566 9.82 -25.87 28.58
N GLY A 567 10.55 -25.19 27.69
CA GLY A 567 11.38 -25.82 26.64
C GLY A 567 12.55 -26.64 27.18
N ASN A 568 13.25 -26.13 28.20
CA ASN A 568 14.38 -26.79 28.88
C ASN A 568 15.52 -27.24 27.94
N TYR A 569 15.84 -26.45 26.91
CA TYR A 569 16.69 -26.84 25.79
C TYR A 569 18.20 -26.97 26.11
N ASN A 570 18.66 -26.49 27.26
CA ASN A 570 20.09 -26.43 27.63
C ASN A 570 20.96 -25.72 26.57
N SER A 571 20.49 -24.57 26.09
CA SER A 571 21.09 -23.82 24.98
C SER A 571 20.70 -22.34 25.05
N TYR A 572 21.38 -21.51 24.26
CA TYR A 572 20.85 -20.19 23.97
C TYR A 572 19.66 -20.33 23.00
N ARG A 573 18.65 -19.50 23.19
CA ARG A 573 17.60 -19.23 22.21
C ARG A 573 17.92 -17.90 21.57
N GLU A 574 17.75 -17.80 20.26
CA GLU A 574 17.84 -16.56 19.51
C GLU A 574 16.64 -16.48 18.57
N VAL A 575 15.94 -15.34 18.56
CA VAL A 575 14.75 -15.10 17.74
C VAL A 575 14.90 -13.81 16.95
N TYR A 576 14.55 -13.86 15.67
CA TYR A 576 14.36 -12.71 14.79
C TYR A 576 12.90 -12.69 14.36
N TYR A 577 12.27 -11.53 14.40
CA TYR A 577 10.82 -11.37 14.20
C TYR A 577 10.50 -9.97 13.68
N GLU A 578 9.26 -9.72 13.28
CA GLU A 578 8.78 -8.37 12.94
C GLU A 578 8.01 -7.72 14.10
N ASN A 579 8.01 -6.39 14.19
CA ASN A 579 7.15 -5.63 15.10
C ASN A 579 6.66 -4.33 14.42
N ALA A 580 5.83 -3.55 15.12
CA ALA A 580 5.28 -2.29 14.61
C ALA A 580 6.35 -1.30 14.07
N GLN A 581 7.57 -1.32 14.61
CA GLN A 581 8.67 -0.47 14.15
C GLN A 581 9.28 -0.98 12.84
N SER A 582 9.63 -2.26 12.74
CA SER A 582 10.24 -2.85 11.54
C SER A 582 9.24 -2.93 10.38
N LEU A 583 7.98 -3.26 10.66
CA LEU A 583 6.86 -3.19 9.73
C LEU A 583 6.60 -1.75 9.30
N GLY A 584 6.58 -0.80 10.25
CA GLY A 584 6.49 0.63 9.95
C GLY A 584 7.57 1.14 9.00
N CYS A 585 8.80 0.62 9.10
CA CYS A 585 9.89 0.91 8.16
C CYS A 585 9.71 0.25 6.78
N LYS A 586 9.02 -0.89 6.68
CA LYS A 586 8.61 -1.49 5.39
C LYS A 586 7.44 -0.72 4.76
N TYR A 587 6.48 -0.27 5.57
CA TYR A 587 5.36 0.56 5.13
C TYR A 587 5.83 1.96 4.65
N ASP A 588 6.91 2.49 5.23
CA ASP A 588 7.60 3.69 4.70
C ASP A 588 8.20 3.45 3.30
N VAL A 589 8.63 2.23 2.95
CA VAL A 589 9.07 1.90 1.56
C VAL A 589 7.89 1.87 0.59
N VAL A 590 6.75 1.30 1.01
CA VAL A 590 5.48 1.33 0.24
C VAL A 590 5.09 2.76 -0.11
N ASN A 591 5.15 3.67 0.86
CA ASN A 591 4.88 5.09 0.65
C ASN A 591 5.97 5.80 -0.19
N ALA A 592 7.26 5.54 0.08
CA ALA A 592 8.37 6.21 -0.59
C ALA A 592 8.47 5.87 -2.09
N GLN A 593 8.16 4.63 -2.46
CA GLN A 593 8.22 4.15 -3.85
C GLN A 593 6.86 4.21 -4.57
N GLY A 594 5.78 4.56 -3.86
CA GLY A 594 4.42 4.57 -4.41
C GLY A 594 3.91 3.18 -4.79
N LEU A 595 4.27 2.16 -4.01
CA LEU A 595 3.84 0.77 -4.23
C LEU A 595 2.32 0.63 -4.08
N ALA A 596 1.76 -0.46 -4.61
CA ALA A 596 0.33 -0.76 -4.49
C ALA A 596 -0.09 -0.79 -3.01
N GLY A 597 0.64 -1.57 -2.20
CA GLY A 597 0.34 -1.77 -0.79
C GLY A 597 1.19 -2.83 -0.10
N ILE A 598 0.62 -3.54 0.88
CA ILE A 598 1.23 -4.66 1.62
C ILE A 598 0.41 -5.94 1.55
N GLY A 599 1.10 -7.08 1.66
CA GLY A 599 0.54 -8.41 1.81
C GLY A 599 0.96 -9.00 3.17
N ILE A 600 0.01 -9.41 4.00
CA ILE A 600 0.27 -9.83 5.39
C ILE A 600 0.22 -11.35 5.50
N TRP A 601 1.37 -12.00 5.70
CA TRP A 601 1.45 -13.42 6.05
C TRP A 601 1.72 -13.63 7.55
N ALA A 602 0.75 -14.01 8.37
CA ALA A 602 -0.65 -14.27 8.09
C ALA A 602 -1.55 -13.60 9.12
N LEU A 603 -2.79 -13.32 8.73
CA LEU A 603 -3.82 -12.75 9.58
C LEU A 603 -4.11 -13.69 10.78
N GLY A 604 -4.10 -13.14 11.99
CA GLY A 604 -4.29 -13.89 13.24
C GLY A 604 -2.98 -14.32 13.93
N TYR A 605 -1.83 -14.26 13.25
CA TYR A 605 -0.51 -14.47 13.89
C TYR A 605 -0.15 -13.37 14.90
N ASP A 606 -0.76 -12.20 14.74
CA ASP A 606 -0.74 -11.08 15.69
C ASP A 606 -1.74 -11.23 16.83
N SER A 607 -2.72 -12.14 16.73
CA SER A 607 -3.78 -12.37 17.73
C SER A 607 -4.47 -11.09 18.24
N GLY A 608 -4.64 -10.07 17.38
CA GLY A 608 -5.24 -8.79 17.73
C GLY A 608 -4.33 -7.81 18.48
N HIS A 609 -3.01 -8.00 18.50
CA HIS A 609 -2.06 -7.04 19.09
C HIS A 609 -2.08 -5.72 18.32
N GLN A 610 -2.75 -4.72 18.90
CA GLN A 610 -3.19 -3.51 18.21
C GLN A 610 -2.04 -2.69 17.61
N GLU A 611 -0.82 -2.76 18.15
CA GLU A 611 0.33 -1.99 17.66
C GLU A 611 0.67 -2.26 16.18
N LEU A 612 0.37 -3.45 15.64
CA LEU A 612 0.61 -3.76 14.23
C LEU A 612 -0.46 -3.10 13.34
N TRP A 613 -1.72 -3.14 13.77
CA TRP A 613 -2.86 -2.49 13.11
C TRP A 613 -2.80 -0.96 13.21
N ASP A 614 -2.31 -0.41 14.31
CA ASP A 614 -2.01 1.02 14.47
C ASP A 614 -0.85 1.44 13.55
N ALA A 615 0.15 0.59 13.31
CA ALA A 615 1.21 0.87 12.34
C ALA A 615 0.69 0.93 10.89
N ILE A 616 -0.23 0.02 10.50
CA ILE A 616 -0.96 0.13 9.22
C ILE A 616 -1.73 1.45 9.17
N SER A 617 -2.48 1.77 10.23
CA SER A 617 -3.28 3.00 10.35
C SER A 617 -2.43 4.27 10.16
N GLN A 618 -1.28 4.33 10.83
CA GLN A 618 -0.36 5.47 10.84
C GLN A 618 0.33 5.69 9.48
N LYS A 619 0.67 4.60 8.78
CA LYS A 619 1.48 4.65 7.56
C LYS A 619 0.64 4.63 6.29
N LEU A 620 -0.35 3.74 6.21
CA LEU A 620 -1.06 3.38 4.98
C LEU A 620 -2.50 3.94 4.92
N GLY A 621 -3.00 4.52 6.02
CA GLY A 621 -4.29 5.23 6.06
C GLY A 621 -4.37 6.41 5.08
N THR A 622 -5.55 7.01 4.92
CA THR A 622 -5.80 8.08 3.93
C THR A 622 -5.89 9.46 4.58
N PRO A 623 -5.10 10.47 4.14
CA PRO A 623 -4.06 10.41 3.11
C PRO A 623 -2.82 9.63 3.57
N ARG A 624 -2.17 8.90 2.63
CA ARG A 624 -0.97 8.08 2.91
C ARG A 624 0.07 8.88 3.69
N GLY A 625 0.64 8.25 4.72
CA GLY A 625 1.64 8.86 5.58
C GLY A 625 2.85 9.33 4.78
N ALA A 626 3.41 10.48 5.15
CA ALA A 626 4.68 10.92 4.57
C ALA A 626 5.76 9.90 4.91
N ALA A 627 6.51 9.43 3.90
CA ALA A 627 7.53 8.41 4.07
C ALA A 627 8.56 8.84 5.14
N GLY A 628 8.59 8.11 6.25
CA GLY A 628 9.54 8.31 7.33
C GLY A 628 10.96 7.97 6.89
N ASN A 629 11.94 8.67 7.46
CA ASN A 629 13.31 8.20 7.40
C ASN A 629 13.42 6.92 8.24
N CYS A 630 13.59 5.77 7.57
CA CYS A 630 14.00 4.51 8.19
C CYS A 630 15.48 4.60 8.63
N ALA A 631 15.75 5.51 9.56
CA ALA A 631 16.91 5.50 10.42
C ALA A 631 16.60 4.54 11.57
N ALA A 632 17.56 3.71 11.95
CA ALA A 632 17.44 2.99 13.21
C ALA A 632 17.30 4.00 14.35
N PRO A 633 16.49 3.72 15.38
CA PRO A 633 16.70 4.34 16.67
C PRO A 633 18.18 4.14 17.07
N PRO A 634 18.81 5.09 17.78
CA PRO A 634 20.05 4.77 18.48
C PRO A 634 19.81 3.52 19.35
N PRO A 635 20.81 2.64 19.47
CA PRO A 635 20.60 1.26 19.91
C PRO A 635 19.81 1.21 21.21
N THR A 636 18.79 0.34 21.23
CA THR A 636 17.91 0.11 22.39
C THR A 636 18.70 -0.46 23.55
N THR A 637 19.41 0.41 24.26
CA THR A 637 19.91 0.12 25.60
C THR A 637 18.73 -0.35 26.45
N THR A 638 18.94 -1.42 27.20
CA THR A 638 17.92 -2.06 28.05
C THR A 638 17.50 -1.11 29.17
N GLY A 639 16.49 -0.27 28.87
CA GLY A 639 16.05 0.84 29.71
C GLY A 639 15.18 1.87 28.98
N GLY A 640 14.43 1.46 27.95
CA GLY A 640 13.54 2.35 27.19
C GLY A 640 12.40 2.91 28.04
N ALA A 641 12.49 4.20 28.35
CA ALA A 641 11.47 4.92 29.10
C ALA A 641 10.42 5.52 28.17
N GLY A 642 9.15 5.15 28.39
CA GLY A 642 8.01 5.83 27.79
C GLY A 642 7.78 7.23 28.38
N TYR A 643 6.63 7.82 28.07
CA TYR A 643 6.24 9.14 28.55
C TYR A 643 4.72 9.25 28.72
N TRP A 644 4.30 10.23 29.50
CA TRP A 644 2.91 10.65 29.66
C TRP A 644 2.67 11.98 28.96
N MET A 645 1.50 12.13 28.33
CA MET A 645 0.93 13.43 27.97
C MET A 645 -0.24 13.76 28.90
N VAL A 646 -0.46 15.04 29.17
CA VAL A 646 -1.62 15.53 29.93
C VAL A 646 -2.40 16.61 29.17
N ALA A 647 -3.72 16.47 29.15
CA ALA A 647 -4.68 17.46 28.64
C ALA A 647 -5.08 18.49 29.71
N SER A 648 -5.64 19.63 29.30
CA SER A 648 -6.04 20.70 30.23
C SER A 648 -7.25 20.37 31.11
N ASP A 649 -8.01 19.31 30.81
CA ASP A 649 -8.99 18.70 31.74
C ASP A 649 -8.35 17.71 32.73
N GLY A 650 -7.05 17.46 32.60
CA GLY A 650 -6.28 16.49 33.36
C GLY A 650 -6.47 15.04 32.91
N GLY A 651 -6.97 14.81 31.69
CA GLY A 651 -6.84 13.52 31.00
C GLY A 651 -5.36 13.14 30.80
N ILE A 652 -4.98 11.92 31.17
CA ILE A 652 -3.63 11.39 30.98
C ILE A 652 -3.61 10.33 29.87
N PHE A 653 -2.62 10.44 29.00
CA PHE A 653 -2.31 9.48 27.94
C PHE A 653 -0.94 8.88 28.22
N SER A 654 -0.82 7.56 28.13
CA SER A 654 0.37 6.79 28.47
C SER A 654 0.95 6.13 27.22
N PHE A 655 2.26 6.25 27.02
CA PHE A 655 2.95 5.76 25.83
C PHE A 655 4.22 4.99 26.22
N GLY A 656 4.50 3.90 25.51
CA GLY A 656 5.63 3.01 25.81
C GLY A 656 5.49 2.37 27.20
N SER A 657 6.60 2.30 27.95
CA SER A 657 6.65 1.74 29.31
C SER A 657 5.99 2.62 30.40
N ALA A 658 5.29 3.69 30.04
CA ALA A 658 4.74 4.67 30.98
C ALA A 658 3.45 4.19 31.67
N HIS A 659 3.55 3.45 32.78
CA HIS A 659 2.38 2.97 33.52
C HIS A 659 1.36 4.09 33.87
N PHE A 660 0.08 3.79 33.71
CA PHE A 660 -1.02 4.70 34.07
C PHE A 660 -1.31 4.67 35.58
N TYR A 661 -1.12 5.79 36.26
CA TYR A 661 -1.32 5.91 37.71
C TYR A 661 -2.60 6.68 38.12
N GLY A 662 -3.30 7.29 37.16
CA GLY A 662 -4.61 7.92 37.35
C GLY A 662 -4.84 9.11 36.41
N SER A 663 -6.01 9.74 36.52
CA SER A 663 -6.43 10.81 35.63
C SER A 663 -7.50 11.68 36.27
N MET A 664 -7.53 12.97 35.94
CA MET A 664 -8.63 13.88 36.26
C MET A 664 -9.61 14.07 35.08
N GLY A 665 -9.34 13.47 33.92
CA GLY A 665 -10.22 13.51 32.75
C GLY A 665 -11.65 13.07 33.11
N GLY A 666 -12.64 13.83 32.63
CA GLY A 666 -14.05 13.61 32.98
C GLY A 666 -14.43 14.00 34.42
N LYS A 667 -13.54 14.61 35.22
CA LYS A 667 -13.89 15.26 36.50
C LYS A 667 -14.07 16.76 36.30
N ARG A 668 -14.93 17.38 37.11
CA ARG A 668 -15.05 18.85 37.14
C ARG A 668 -13.91 19.44 37.97
N LEU A 669 -12.93 20.03 37.30
CA LEU A 669 -11.91 20.87 37.92
C LEU A 669 -12.45 22.29 38.25
N ASN A 670 -11.74 23.02 39.12
CA ASN A 670 -11.99 24.44 39.37
C ASN A 670 -11.20 25.35 38.40
N ALA A 671 -10.02 24.89 38.00
CA ALA A 671 -9.11 25.51 37.04
C ALA A 671 -8.49 24.42 36.15
N PRO A 672 -8.09 24.71 34.89
CA PRO A 672 -7.48 23.72 34.01
C PRO A 672 -6.10 23.29 34.51
N ILE A 673 -5.70 22.05 34.19
CA ILE A 673 -4.31 21.60 34.31
C ILE A 673 -3.45 22.38 33.32
N LEU A 674 -2.23 22.76 33.74
CA LEU A 674 -1.23 23.40 32.88
C LEU A 674 0.10 22.65 32.83
N ALA A 675 0.48 21.93 33.88
CA ALA A 675 1.71 21.13 33.88
C ALA A 675 1.56 19.82 34.67
N MET A 676 2.48 18.89 34.41
CA MET A 676 2.69 17.70 35.24
C MET A 676 4.17 17.56 35.61
N ALA A 677 4.46 16.82 36.68
CA ALA A 677 5.80 16.42 37.04
C ALA A 677 5.83 14.97 37.55
N PRO A 678 6.79 14.13 37.11
CA PRO A 678 6.92 12.76 37.57
C PRO A 678 7.54 12.70 38.97
N THR A 679 7.27 11.61 39.71
CA THR A 679 7.97 11.35 40.97
C THR A 679 9.41 10.91 40.74
N ALA A 680 10.29 11.07 41.73
CA ALA A 680 11.71 10.70 41.60
C ALA A 680 11.92 9.19 41.34
N THR A 681 10.96 8.34 41.72
CA THR A 681 10.91 6.90 41.47
C THR A 681 10.31 6.55 40.10
N ARG A 682 9.65 7.51 39.43
CA ARG A 682 8.76 7.35 38.27
C ARG A 682 7.54 6.43 38.49
N HIS A 683 7.24 6.05 39.73
CA HIS A 683 6.05 5.24 40.07
C HIS A 683 4.81 6.11 40.39
N GLY A 684 4.77 7.32 39.84
CA GLY A 684 3.72 8.31 40.07
C GLY A 684 4.00 9.65 39.39
N TYR A 685 3.04 10.56 39.50
CA TYR A 685 3.15 11.95 39.04
C TYR A 685 2.20 12.87 39.79
N TRP A 686 2.52 14.15 39.75
CA TRP A 686 1.64 15.25 40.16
C TRP A 686 1.14 16.00 38.93
N LEU A 687 -0.12 16.42 38.95
CA LEU A 687 -0.68 17.39 38.01
C LEU A 687 -0.94 18.71 38.75
N VAL A 688 -0.65 19.85 38.11
CA VAL A 688 -0.92 21.18 38.67
C VAL A 688 -1.92 21.96 37.81
N ALA A 689 -2.97 22.47 38.46
CA ALA A 689 -3.95 23.37 37.88
C ALA A 689 -3.49 24.84 37.94
N SER A 690 -4.10 25.73 37.17
CA SER A 690 -3.69 27.14 37.10
C SER A 690 -3.96 27.95 38.38
N ASP A 691 -4.77 27.43 39.31
CA ASP A 691 -4.93 27.92 40.70
C ASP A 691 -3.87 27.34 41.67
N GLY A 692 -3.00 26.46 41.16
CA GLY A 692 -2.03 25.67 41.92
C GLY A 692 -2.67 24.57 42.78
N GLY A 693 -3.88 24.13 42.46
CA GLY A 693 -4.44 22.84 42.88
C GLY A 693 -3.54 21.70 42.43
N ILE A 694 -3.15 20.82 43.36
CA ILE A 694 -2.28 19.65 43.07
C ILE A 694 -3.07 18.36 43.15
N PHE A 695 -2.93 17.52 42.13
CA PHE A 695 -3.50 16.17 42.06
C PHE A 695 -2.37 15.14 42.06
N SER A 696 -2.41 14.23 43.02
CA SER A 696 -1.38 13.21 43.26
C SER A 696 -1.79 11.85 42.72
N PHE A 697 -0.90 11.19 41.97
CA PHE A 697 -1.11 9.84 41.43
C PHE A 697 0.12 8.94 41.66
N GLY A 698 -0.12 7.63 41.77
CA GLY A 698 0.92 6.66 42.08
C GLY A 698 1.52 6.89 43.47
N ASP A 699 2.85 6.95 43.58
CA ASP A 699 3.57 7.24 44.82
C ASP A 699 3.76 8.75 45.13
N GLY A 700 3.13 9.64 44.34
CA GLY A 700 3.28 11.10 44.46
C GLY A 700 2.69 11.69 45.74
N GLN A 701 3.49 11.82 46.80
CA GLN A 701 3.04 12.40 48.08
C GLN A 701 2.61 13.87 47.94
N PHE A 702 1.57 14.27 48.66
CA PHE A 702 1.08 15.66 48.67
C PHE A 702 1.81 16.48 49.74
N TYR A 703 2.50 17.54 49.32
CA TYR A 703 3.27 18.43 50.20
C TYR A 703 2.64 19.82 50.40
N GLY A 704 1.69 20.21 49.53
CA GLY A 704 0.90 21.43 49.67
C GLY A 704 0.29 21.90 48.35
N SER A 705 -0.47 22.99 48.38
CA SER A 705 -1.15 23.54 47.20
C SER A 705 -1.59 24.97 47.45
N THR A 706 -1.65 25.80 46.42
CA THR A 706 -2.20 27.16 46.48
C THR A 706 -3.68 27.25 46.11
N GLY A 707 -4.36 26.14 45.75
CA GLY A 707 -5.74 26.16 45.23
C GLY A 707 -6.83 26.68 46.18
N ASN A 708 -6.48 26.97 47.45
CA ASN A 708 -7.34 27.64 48.44
C ASN A 708 -6.86 29.07 48.77
N ILE A 709 -5.95 29.65 47.97
CA ILE A 709 -5.33 30.96 48.15
C ILE A 709 -5.61 31.79 46.90
N GLN A 710 -5.99 33.06 47.07
CA GLN A 710 -6.10 33.97 45.93
C GLN A 710 -4.70 34.36 45.44
N LEU A 711 -4.34 33.88 44.24
CA LEU A 711 -3.08 34.23 43.58
C LEU A 711 -3.17 35.59 42.86
N ASN A 712 -2.01 36.25 42.70
CA ASN A 712 -1.87 37.43 41.84
C ASN A 712 -1.92 37.07 40.35
N GLN A 713 -1.37 35.90 40.00
CA GLN A 713 -1.21 35.36 38.66
C GLN A 713 -1.32 33.82 38.71
N PRO A 714 -1.75 33.15 37.63
CA PRO A 714 -1.89 31.70 37.61
C PRO A 714 -0.54 30.98 37.77
N VAL A 715 -0.56 29.80 38.40
CA VAL A 715 0.55 28.85 38.38
C VAL A 715 0.70 28.29 36.95
N MET A 716 1.90 28.40 36.39
CA MET A 716 2.21 27.95 35.02
C MET A 716 2.94 26.60 34.99
N SER A 717 3.76 26.31 36.01
CA SER A 717 4.60 25.12 36.04
C SER A 717 4.92 24.69 37.47
N MET A 718 5.35 23.44 37.63
CA MET A 718 5.84 22.89 38.90
C MET A 718 7.17 22.14 38.69
N SER A 719 7.98 22.07 39.74
CA SER A 719 9.27 21.35 39.73
C SER A 719 9.48 20.62 41.06
N PRO A 720 9.65 19.28 41.06
CA PRO A 720 10.04 18.53 42.25
C PRO A 720 11.43 18.93 42.77
N THR A 721 11.63 18.78 44.08
CA THR A 721 12.98 18.82 44.67
C THR A 721 13.77 17.57 44.27
N PRO A 722 15.11 17.62 44.08
CA PRO A 722 15.92 16.43 43.78
C PRO A 722 15.88 15.31 44.84
N SER A 723 15.38 15.62 46.05
CA SER A 723 15.11 14.63 47.11
C SER A 723 13.79 13.87 46.94
N GLY A 724 12.89 14.36 46.08
CA GLY A 724 11.51 13.88 45.93
C GLY A 724 10.57 14.26 47.10
N ARG A 725 11.03 15.11 48.03
CA ARG A 725 10.32 15.42 49.30
C ARG A 725 9.66 16.79 49.35
N GLY A 726 9.54 17.43 48.18
CA GLY A 726 8.95 18.75 48.02
C GLY A 726 8.78 19.12 46.55
N TYR A 727 8.19 20.28 46.32
CA TYR A 727 8.14 20.92 45.00
C TYR A 727 8.03 22.43 45.11
N TRP A 728 8.49 23.11 44.07
CA TRP A 728 8.18 24.50 43.79
C TRP A 728 7.03 24.58 42.79
N LEU A 729 6.13 25.55 42.99
CA LEU A 729 5.20 26.03 41.96
C LEU A 729 5.63 27.43 41.52
N VAL A 730 5.56 27.73 40.22
CA VAL A 730 5.88 29.05 39.66
C VAL A 730 4.66 29.67 38.99
N ALA A 731 4.34 30.91 39.36
CA ALA A 731 3.30 31.71 38.73
C ALA A 731 3.83 32.50 37.51
N SER A 732 2.94 33.05 36.67
CA SER A 732 3.36 33.76 35.45
C SER A 732 4.07 35.11 35.68
N ASP A 733 4.02 35.67 36.89
CA ASP A 733 4.90 36.76 37.36
C ASP A 733 6.28 36.26 37.86
N GLY A 734 6.46 34.95 37.93
CA GLY A 734 7.61 34.26 38.55
C GLY A 734 7.62 34.33 40.07
N GLY A 735 6.46 34.54 40.71
CA GLY A 735 6.21 34.20 42.10
C GLY A 735 6.45 32.71 42.35
N ILE A 736 7.22 32.37 43.39
CA ILE A 736 7.57 30.99 43.75
C ILE A 736 6.86 30.60 45.04
N PHE A 737 6.21 29.44 45.04
CA PHE A 737 5.62 28.80 46.21
C PHE A 737 6.35 27.48 46.50
N SER A 738 6.93 27.36 47.69
CA SER A 738 7.71 26.18 48.09
C SER A 738 6.92 25.28 49.04
N PHE A 739 6.91 23.97 48.76
CA PHE A 739 6.25 22.96 49.58
C PHE A 739 7.18 21.78 49.88
N GLY A 740 6.96 21.12 51.02
CA GLY A 740 7.83 20.02 51.48
C GLY A 740 9.19 20.52 51.94
N ASP A 741 10.29 19.93 51.43
CA ASP A 741 11.66 20.38 51.69
C ASP A 741 12.19 21.43 50.69
N ALA A 742 11.36 21.94 49.78
CA ALA A 742 11.73 22.95 48.79
C ALA A 742 12.19 24.27 49.45
N GLN A 743 13.42 24.69 49.16
CA GLN A 743 14.00 25.94 49.67
C GLN A 743 13.80 27.10 48.69
N PHE A 744 13.56 28.31 49.18
CA PHE A 744 13.38 29.50 48.34
C PHE A 744 14.73 30.16 48.05
N PHE A 745 15.08 30.36 46.77
CA PHE A 745 16.34 30.95 46.33
C PHE A 745 16.19 32.30 45.63
N GLY A 746 14.96 32.74 45.36
CA GLY A 746 14.63 34.02 44.71
C GLY A 746 13.39 33.93 43.83
N SER A 747 12.91 35.08 43.35
CA SER A 747 11.68 35.18 42.55
C SER A 747 11.66 36.51 41.79
N THR A 748 11.00 36.52 40.63
CA THR A 748 10.75 37.74 39.83
C THR A 748 9.39 38.38 40.13
N GLY A 749 8.58 37.85 41.05
CA GLY A 749 7.21 38.35 41.32
C GLY A 749 7.12 39.79 41.84
N ASN A 750 8.25 40.42 42.20
CA ASN A 750 8.36 41.84 42.54
C ASN A 750 9.14 42.65 41.48
N VAL A 751 9.36 42.08 40.29
CA VAL A 751 10.09 42.67 39.16
C VAL A 751 9.12 42.80 37.98
N HIS A 752 9.17 43.93 37.26
CA HIS A 752 8.38 44.07 36.05
C HIS A 752 9.05 43.29 34.91
N LEU A 753 8.45 42.17 34.53
CA LEU A 753 8.89 41.34 33.41
C LEU A 753 8.35 41.87 32.07
N ASN A 754 9.14 41.72 31.01
CA ASN A 754 8.73 42.04 29.64
C ASN A 754 7.64 41.08 29.11
N GLN A 755 7.68 39.82 29.56
CA GLN A 755 6.82 38.71 29.19
C GLN A 755 6.65 37.76 30.39
N PRO A 756 5.55 36.98 30.48
CA PRO A 756 5.30 36.08 31.60
C PRO A 756 6.31 34.92 31.68
N VAL A 757 6.56 34.43 32.89
CA VAL A 757 7.25 33.15 33.13
C VAL A 757 6.38 32.00 32.67
N VAL A 758 6.94 31.07 31.90
CA VAL A 758 6.26 29.87 31.38
C VAL A 758 6.78 28.57 31.99
N GLY A 759 7.99 28.58 32.58
CA GLY A 759 8.54 27.40 33.23
C GLY A 759 9.67 27.71 34.22
N MET A 760 9.97 26.71 35.06
CA MET A 760 11.15 26.69 35.93
C MET A 760 11.79 25.31 35.91
N LEU A 761 13.08 25.21 36.24
CA LEU A 761 13.79 23.94 36.45
C LEU A 761 14.82 24.05 37.58
N PRO A 762 14.95 23.06 38.46
CA PRO A 762 15.95 23.05 39.53
C PRO A 762 17.34 22.69 39.03
N THR A 763 18.38 23.10 39.77
CA THR A 763 19.73 22.57 39.61
C THR A 763 19.81 21.13 40.13
N PRO A 764 20.72 20.28 39.61
CA PRO A 764 20.91 18.91 40.13
C PRO A 764 21.32 18.85 41.60
N SER A 765 21.85 19.95 42.15
CA SER A 765 22.20 20.07 43.57
C SER A 765 20.98 20.32 44.47
N GLY A 766 19.87 20.83 43.91
CA GLY A 766 18.71 21.31 44.64
C GLY A 766 18.87 22.68 45.31
N HIS A 767 20.01 23.36 45.12
CA HIS A 767 20.34 24.65 45.77
C HIS A 767 20.10 25.88 44.86
N GLY A 768 19.37 25.72 43.77
CA GLY A 768 19.07 26.76 42.80
C GLY A 768 18.03 26.33 41.77
N TYR A 769 17.62 27.29 40.94
CA TYR A 769 16.74 27.04 39.79
C TYR A 769 16.89 28.12 38.71
N TRP A 770 16.57 27.72 37.48
CA TRP A 770 16.29 28.62 36.37
C TRP A 770 14.78 28.89 36.26
N MET A 771 14.41 30.07 35.79
CA MET A 771 13.07 30.39 35.28
C MET A 771 13.20 30.92 33.85
N VAL A 772 12.23 30.61 33.00
CA VAL A 772 12.16 31.07 31.61
C VAL A 772 10.87 31.85 31.34
N ALA A 773 11.00 33.02 30.72
CA ALA A 773 9.89 33.83 30.23
C ALA A 773 9.61 33.59 28.73
N SER A 774 8.41 33.95 28.25
CA SER A 774 8.00 33.66 26.86
C SER A 774 8.71 34.47 25.78
N ASP A 775 9.53 35.47 26.13
CA ASP A 775 10.54 36.09 25.25
C ASP A 775 11.88 35.30 25.21
N GLY A 776 11.97 34.20 25.95
CA GLY A 776 13.20 33.45 26.17
C GLY A 776 14.18 34.14 27.11
N GLY A 777 13.72 35.10 27.93
CA GLY A 777 14.44 35.64 29.07
C GLY A 777 14.65 34.56 30.14
N VAL A 778 15.91 34.22 30.41
CA VAL A 778 16.27 33.26 31.48
C VAL A 778 16.77 33.99 32.72
N PHE A 779 16.22 33.64 33.88
CA PHE A 779 16.62 34.12 35.20
C PHE A 779 17.19 32.96 36.02
N ALA A 780 18.29 33.16 36.74
CA ALA A 780 18.96 32.12 37.51
C ALA A 780 19.06 32.51 38.99
N PHE A 781 18.75 31.59 39.89
CA PHE A 781 18.68 31.80 41.34
C PHE A 781 19.40 30.68 42.11
N GLY A 782 19.89 31.01 43.31
CA GLY A 782 20.66 30.08 44.13
C GLY A 782 22.02 29.77 43.50
N ASP A 783 22.35 28.49 43.34
CA ASP A 783 23.58 28.04 42.69
C ASP A 783 23.50 27.86 41.16
N ALA A 784 22.35 28.18 40.54
CA ALA A 784 22.11 28.00 39.10
C ALA A 784 23.06 28.82 38.21
N PRO A 785 23.94 28.17 37.41
CA PRO A 785 24.81 28.89 36.49
C PRO A 785 24.04 29.38 35.26
N PHE A 786 24.30 30.61 34.81
CA PHE A 786 23.66 31.18 33.63
C PHE A 786 24.40 30.78 32.34
N TYR A 787 23.71 30.09 31.43
CA TYR A 787 24.29 29.58 30.18
C TYR A 787 23.89 30.37 28.91
N GLY A 788 22.87 31.22 29.01
CA GLY A 788 22.41 32.10 27.93
C GLY A 788 20.92 32.41 28.00
N SER A 789 20.46 33.32 27.13
CA SER A 789 19.09 33.84 27.12
C SER A 789 18.76 34.41 25.74
N MET A 790 17.52 34.25 25.30
CA MET A 790 17.02 34.85 24.05
C MET A 790 16.31 36.19 24.27
N GLY A 791 15.95 36.58 25.50
CA GLY A 791 15.12 37.77 25.80
C GLY A 791 15.69 39.16 25.41
N ALA A 792 16.85 39.21 24.75
CA ALA A 792 17.39 40.41 24.11
C ALA A 792 17.25 40.40 22.57
N HIS A 793 16.67 39.35 21.98
CA HIS A 793 16.53 39.11 20.55
C HIS A 793 15.06 38.89 20.19
N PRO A 794 14.57 39.44 19.05
CA PRO A 794 13.25 39.11 18.55
C PRO A 794 13.15 37.62 18.21
N LEU A 795 12.10 36.96 18.71
CA LEU A 795 11.75 35.58 18.35
C LEU A 795 10.63 35.56 17.30
N ASN A 796 10.62 34.53 16.45
CA ASN A 796 9.52 34.28 15.50
C ASN A 796 8.22 33.88 16.23
N SER A 797 8.38 33.12 17.33
CA SER A 797 7.32 32.57 18.16
C SER A 797 7.75 32.61 19.63
N PRO A 798 6.83 32.76 20.60
CA PRO A 798 7.17 32.77 22.02
C PRO A 798 7.74 31.44 22.50
N ILE A 799 8.62 31.48 23.51
CA ILE A 799 9.03 30.30 24.26
C ILE A 799 7.86 29.77 25.09
N VAL A 800 7.66 28.45 25.09
CA VAL A 800 6.58 27.76 25.83
C VAL A 800 7.11 26.84 26.92
N ALA A 801 8.31 26.27 26.77
CA ALA A 801 8.93 25.40 27.77
C ALA A 801 10.47 25.41 27.69
N MET A 802 11.11 24.79 28.69
CA MET A 802 12.54 24.51 28.71
C MET A 802 12.82 23.10 29.28
N ALA A 803 13.97 22.54 28.94
CA ALA A 803 14.48 21.28 29.50
C ALA A 803 15.97 21.42 29.83
N ALA A 804 16.43 20.91 30.98
CA ALA A 804 17.84 20.97 31.38
C ALA A 804 18.61 19.73 30.91
N THR A 805 19.93 19.86 30.72
CA THR A 805 20.80 18.71 30.47
C THR A 805 20.98 17.88 31.74
N ARG A 806 21.24 16.57 31.59
CA ARG A 806 21.44 15.63 32.71
C ARG A 806 22.62 15.99 33.62
N THR A 807 23.57 16.78 33.11
CA THR A 807 24.71 17.35 33.84
C THR A 807 24.34 18.58 34.67
N GLY A 808 23.22 19.25 34.37
CA GLY A 808 22.92 20.59 34.85
C GLY A 808 23.86 21.66 34.30
N HIS A 809 24.55 21.40 33.18
CA HIS A 809 25.52 22.33 32.57
C HIS A 809 25.02 22.98 31.28
N GLY A 810 23.71 22.90 31.03
CA GLY A 810 23.05 23.48 29.88
C GLY A 810 21.53 23.31 29.94
N TYR A 811 20.85 23.92 28.98
CA TYR A 811 19.41 23.77 28.79
C TYR A 811 18.99 24.04 27.34
N TRP A 812 17.88 23.44 26.96
CA TRP A 812 17.11 23.75 25.77
C TRP A 812 15.92 24.65 26.13
N MET A 813 15.55 25.56 25.22
CA MET A 813 14.26 26.25 25.22
C MET A 813 13.53 25.93 23.92
N VAL A 814 12.20 25.77 24.00
CA VAL A 814 11.34 25.49 22.84
C VAL A 814 10.34 26.62 22.61
N ALA A 815 10.23 27.08 21.37
CA ALA A 815 9.23 28.03 20.91
C ALA A 815 7.93 27.33 20.44
N SER A 816 6.82 28.05 20.35
CA SER A 816 5.52 27.47 19.95
C SER A 816 5.46 27.00 18.49
N ASP A 817 6.42 27.37 17.64
CA ASP A 817 6.65 26.81 16.30
C ASP A 817 7.59 25.59 16.30
N GLY A 818 7.99 25.13 17.49
CA GLY A 818 8.97 24.05 17.69
C GLY A 818 10.41 24.45 17.33
N GLY A 819 10.72 25.75 17.27
CA GLY A 819 12.09 26.24 17.24
C GLY A 819 12.85 25.92 18.54
N ILE A 820 13.99 25.24 18.44
CA ILE A 820 14.83 24.89 19.60
C ILE A 820 16.05 25.81 19.70
N PHE A 821 16.29 26.35 20.90
CA PHE A 821 17.50 27.07 21.28
C PHE A 821 18.25 26.26 22.35
N ALA A 822 19.56 26.09 22.20
CA ALA A 822 20.39 25.25 23.09
C ALA A 822 21.55 26.06 23.70
N PHE A 823 21.79 25.91 25.00
CA PHE A 823 22.76 26.67 25.78
C PHE A 823 23.61 25.78 26.69
N GLY A 824 24.84 26.20 26.98
CA GLY A 824 25.76 25.41 27.82
C GLY A 824 26.25 24.16 27.09
N ASP A 825 26.15 22.99 27.73
CA ASP A 825 26.45 21.69 27.12
C ASP A 825 25.27 21.03 26.37
N ALA A 826 24.13 21.73 26.27
CA ALA A 826 22.95 21.26 25.54
C ALA A 826 23.25 21.06 24.05
N ARG A 827 23.16 19.81 23.59
CA ARG A 827 23.36 19.43 22.18
C ARG A 827 22.08 19.63 21.39
N PHE A 828 22.18 20.24 20.21
CA PHE A 828 21.04 20.38 19.31
C PHE A 828 20.77 19.04 18.60
N TYR A 829 19.54 18.54 18.71
CA TYR A 829 19.12 17.26 18.12
C TYR A 829 18.10 17.40 16.98
N GLY A 830 17.51 18.59 16.82
CA GLY A 830 16.55 18.93 15.78
C GLY A 830 15.58 20.02 16.21
N SER A 831 14.71 20.44 15.30
CA SER A 831 13.79 21.57 15.47
C SER A 831 12.67 21.47 14.43
N MET A 832 11.45 21.85 14.80
CA MET A 832 10.35 22.05 13.85
C MET A 832 10.22 23.51 13.39
N GLY A 833 10.93 24.45 14.03
CA GLY A 833 10.92 25.86 13.65
C GLY A 833 11.28 26.06 12.18
N GLY A 834 10.35 26.64 11.41
CA GLY A 834 10.42 26.76 9.94
C GLY A 834 9.49 25.82 9.17
N HIS A 835 8.90 24.81 9.83
CA HIS A 835 7.87 23.93 9.27
C HIS A 835 6.47 24.38 9.67
N SER A 836 5.47 24.08 8.84
CA SER A 836 4.06 24.34 9.16
C SER A 836 3.52 23.27 10.11
N LEU A 837 3.16 23.65 11.33
CA LEU A 837 2.53 22.76 12.31
C LEU A 837 1.00 22.84 12.25
N VAL A 838 0.31 21.73 12.52
CA VAL A 838 -1.17 21.66 12.63
C VAL A 838 -1.66 22.41 13.87
N ARG A 839 -0.92 22.31 14.98
CA ARG A 839 -1.09 23.08 16.21
C ARG A 839 0.27 23.50 16.76
N PRO A 840 0.33 24.60 17.55
CA PRO A 840 1.57 25.01 18.19
C PRO A 840 2.06 23.97 19.20
N VAL A 841 3.39 23.87 19.31
CA VAL A 841 4.08 23.19 20.42
C VAL A 841 3.71 23.89 21.73
N VAL A 842 3.49 23.10 22.78
CA VAL A 842 3.14 23.58 24.13
C VAL A 842 4.16 23.17 25.20
N ALA A 843 4.83 22.03 25.04
CA ALA A 843 5.80 21.54 26.02
C ALA A 843 6.91 20.69 25.37
N MET A 844 7.99 20.49 26.13
CA MET A 844 9.06 19.55 25.80
C MET A 844 9.50 18.75 27.03
N ALA A 845 10.09 17.58 26.80
CA ALA A 845 10.77 16.78 27.83
C ALA A 845 12.09 16.25 27.26
N ALA A 846 13.16 16.26 28.06
CA ALA A 846 14.42 15.59 27.69
C ALA A 846 14.33 14.08 27.95
N THR A 847 15.10 13.29 27.20
CA THR A 847 15.21 11.84 27.42
C THR A 847 15.95 11.50 28.70
N PRO A 848 15.78 10.29 29.27
CA PRO A 848 16.43 9.92 30.54
C PRO A 848 17.96 9.94 30.43
N SER A 849 18.50 9.59 29.26
CA SER A 849 19.93 9.69 28.92
C SER A 849 20.44 11.13 28.86
N GLY A 850 19.56 12.08 28.54
CA GLY A 850 19.90 13.45 28.16
C GLY A 850 20.42 13.58 26.71
N ALA A 851 20.26 12.56 25.87
CA ALA A 851 20.77 12.53 24.49
C ALA A 851 19.69 12.79 23.41
N GLY A 852 18.55 13.32 23.82
CA GLY A 852 17.40 13.62 22.97
C GLY A 852 16.31 14.39 23.72
N TYR A 853 15.24 14.73 23.00
CA TYR A 853 14.03 15.34 23.57
C TYR A 853 12.79 15.09 22.72
N TRP A 854 11.64 15.10 23.40
CA TRP A 854 10.32 15.19 22.80
C TRP A 854 9.84 16.63 22.80
N MET A 855 9.10 17.03 21.77
CA MET A 855 8.21 18.21 21.76
C MET A 855 6.77 17.74 21.52
N VAL A 856 5.79 18.31 22.22
CA VAL A 856 4.37 17.98 22.03
C VAL A 856 3.56 19.22 21.66
N ALA A 857 2.66 19.09 20.68
CA ALA A 857 1.70 20.11 20.27
C ALA A 857 0.36 20.00 21.01
N SER A 858 -0.48 21.03 20.90
CA SER A 858 -1.76 21.10 21.62
C SER A 858 -2.86 20.17 21.08
N ASP A 859 -2.71 19.60 19.89
CA ASP A 859 -3.45 18.43 19.40
C ASP A 859 -2.86 17.09 19.89
N GLY A 860 -1.76 17.13 20.66
CA GLY A 860 -1.01 15.97 21.09
C GLY A 860 -0.15 15.32 20.00
N GLY A 861 0.10 16.02 18.90
CA GLY A 861 1.13 15.63 17.93
C GLY A 861 2.51 15.66 18.58
N LEU A 862 3.23 14.54 18.51
CA LEU A 862 4.56 14.37 19.11
C LEU A 862 5.66 14.48 18.06
N PHE A 863 6.77 15.13 18.43
CA PHE A 863 7.98 15.23 17.62
C PHE A 863 9.18 14.78 18.46
N SER A 864 9.84 13.69 18.06
CA SER A 864 10.98 13.10 18.78
C SER A 864 12.31 13.42 18.10
N PHE A 865 13.33 13.76 18.89
CA PHE A 865 14.67 14.12 18.41
C PHE A 865 15.79 13.48 19.27
N GLY A 866 16.93 13.19 18.65
CA GLY A 866 18.06 12.54 19.31
C GLY A 866 17.75 11.07 19.59
N ASP A 867 17.85 10.65 20.85
CA ASP A 867 17.45 9.31 21.30
C ASP A 867 16.04 9.20 21.90
N ALA A 868 15.17 10.18 21.63
CA ALA A 868 13.78 10.13 22.07
C ALA A 868 12.99 9.05 21.28
N PRO A 869 12.50 7.98 21.92
CA PRO A 869 11.64 7.01 21.25
C PRO A 869 10.30 7.65 20.83
N PHE A 870 9.67 7.10 19.80
CA PHE A 870 8.33 7.48 19.39
C PHE A 870 7.37 6.36 19.79
N ASP A 871 6.93 6.37 21.06
CA ASP A 871 6.04 5.32 21.58
C ASP A 871 4.53 5.59 21.35
N GLY A 872 4.18 6.52 20.44
CA GLY A 872 2.81 6.93 20.14
C GLY A 872 2.59 8.45 20.03
N SER A 873 1.34 8.88 19.86
CA SER A 873 0.94 10.28 19.69
C SER A 873 -0.59 10.40 19.80
N MET A 874 -1.12 11.52 20.33
CA MET A 874 -2.56 11.84 20.24
C MET A 874 -2.89 12.70 19.01
N GLY A 875 -1.89 13.22 18.30
CA GLY A 875 -2.09 14.01 17.08
C GLY A 875 -2.88 13.25 16.02
N GLY A 876 -4.00 13.82 15.57
CA GLY A 876 -4.97 13.19 14.67
C GLY A 876 -6.20 12.59 15.35
N GLN A 877 -6.13 12.31 16.66
CA GLN A 877 -7.27 11.82 17.45
C GLN A 877 -8.18 12.96 17.93
N HIS A 878 -9.45 12.65 18.19
CA HIS A 878 -10.38 13.61 18.77
C HIS A 878 -10.16 13.80 20.28
N LEU A 879 -9.39 14.81 20.66
CA LEU A 879 -9.21 15.22 22.05
C LEU A 879 -10.40 16.03 22.59
N VAL A 880 -10.85 15.71 23.81
CA VAL A 880 -11.88 16.47 24.54
C VAL A 880 -11.34 17.82 25.05
N ALA A 881 -10.04 17.86 25.38
CA ALA A 881 -9.31 19.04 25.80
C ALA A 881 -7.87 18.98 25.24
N PRO A 882 -7.25 20.11 24.86
CA PRO A 882 -5.92 20.13 24.27
C PRO A 882 -4.84 19.63 25.24
N ILE A 883 -3.79 19.01 24.70
CA ILE A 883 -2.57 18.69 25.45
C ILE A 883 -1.91 19.99 25.93
N VAL A 884 -1.35 19.97 27.14
CA VAL A 884 -0.62 21.09 27.76
C VAL A 884 0.79 20.73 28.21
N SER A 885 1.06 19.45 28.54
CA SER A 885 2.36 19.05 29.08
C SER A 885 2.71 17.59 28.76
N ILE A 886 4.00 17.26 28.86
CA ILE A 886 4.60 15.94 28.60
C ILE A 886 5.68 15.67 29.66
N ALA A 887 5.79 14.43 30.14
CA ALA A 887 6.81 14.01 31.09
C ALA A 887 7.31 12.58 30.81
N ALA A 888 8.62 12.37 30.90
CA ALA A 888 9.23 11.04 30.78
C ALA A 888 8.89 10.14 31.99
N ALA A 889 8.72 8.84 31.73
CA ALA A 889 8.34 7.82 32.72
C ALA A 889 9.52 6.95 33.22
N GLY A 890 10.77 7.32 32.88
CA GLY A 890 12.04 6.69 33.30
C GLY A 890 13.17 7.71 33.36
#